data_AF-A0A0K9NH56-F1
#
_entry.id   AF-A0A0K9NH56-F1
#
_cell.length_a   1.000
_cell.length_b   1.000
_cell.length_c   1.000
_cell.angle_alpha   90.00
_cell.angle_beta   90.00
_cell.angle_gamma   90.00
#
_symmetry.space_group_name_H-M   'P 1'
#
loop_
_entity.id
_entity.type
_entity.pdbx_description
1 polymer ?
#
loop_
_entity_poly.entity_id
_entity_poly.type
_entity_poly.pdbx_seq_one_letter_code
_entity_poly.pdbx_strand_id
1 'polypeptide(L)'
;MASLGVIGFVGIDKLSLSLAASFVRAGFGIQAFEIEDAGKGLLIDKFVELGGIQRGNGMEAARDTKALILLIDMGQMDVIFGEEGVVKGLQKDTVVIIRSGIPPTDIQMLEKRLSEEAGVTILLDAYIFTGVSESLMGSIIVSASGNKEAMEVASPILSVMAEKHYIFEGEVGVSSKVRLVNELLVGIHLASAVEAIFLGARAGIHPQILYDIISKAAGSSWIFVDIVPKLLNGALSRHYLLTLIEKLESVMDMAKLLKFPLPLLAVARQLLIYGCSCVHLDADDNHDTEPVNVWERTFGINIREAAIAQSYSPRFLADQIVASSSAVKRIGIIGLGAMGFGMAVQLIRSNFCVLGYDVYAPTLSRFADVGGLAGYTPADVSIDVDVLIIMVANEVQAESVLYGVSGSVSALPVGATIILSSTVSPGFVTRLKQHLQEEKKNLKLVDAPVSGGVIRAANGTLTIMASGTEEALKSVGSVLSALSENLYVINGGCGAGSSVKMVNQLLAGVHIATAAEALAFGARLGVNTKSLFEVILNSEGNSWMFGNRAPHMIDNDYTPHSAIDIFVKDLGIVIGESSVLKIPLYVSAVAHQQFLSGSASGWGRLDDAAVVKVYEVLTGVKVEQKVPVLKKSEVMKSLPAEWSEDPLENIQALVKVSKMVLVVLDDDPTGTQTVHDIEVLTEWSVESLIGQFSMKPLCFFILTNSRALSSEKATLLINNICRNIDIAAKSVQNTGYTVVLRGDSTLRGHFPEEADAAISVLGEMDAWIICPFFLQGGRYTIDNVHYVAESDSLVPAGETEFSKDAAFGYKASNLCEWVEEKTKGRISANTVASVSIKLLRKGGPIAVCEYLCSLPKGSTCIVNAASERDMEVFAEGMIHAEIRGKRFLCRTAASFVSTRIGIKSKAPITAKELGINRQKAGGLVVVGSYVPKSTKQVEELKSRLGHAIKCIEVSVDKLSMRSLAVRDREIGQAVEKADSFLRAGKDTLIMTSRDLIKGASPLESLEINSKVSSALVDIVRSITTRPRYILAKGGITSSDLATKALEAKRAQVIGQALAGVPLWQLGPESRHPGVPYIVFPGKYMDFFLKICDNYFCFQNLFFYL
;
A
#
# COMPACT_ATOMS: atom_id res chain seq x y z
N MET A 1 -15.19 42.76 13.93
CA MET A 1 -15.40 41.35 13.53
C MET A 1 -15.88 40.61 14.76
N ALA A 2 -16.93 39.81 14.67
CA ALA A 2 -17.37 39.00 15.82
C ALA A 2 -16.27 37.98 16.14
N SER A 3 -15.87 37.89 17.42
CA SER A 3 -14.82 36.98 17.89
C SER A 3 -15.19 35.52 17.60
N LEU A 4 -14.27 34.74 17.04
CA LEU A 4 -14.41 33.29 16.82
C LEU A 4 -14.38 32.48 18.13
N GLY A 5 -14.17 33.15 19.27
CA GLY A 5 -14.04 32.58 20.61
C GLY A 5 -12.65 32.81 21.20
N VAL A 6 -12.42 32.24 22.39
CA VAL A 6 -11.13 32.31 23.11
C VAL A 6 -10.50 30.92 23.21
N ILE A 7 -9.19 30.83 23.02
CA ILE A 7 -8.39 29.61 23.25
C ILE A 7 -7.58 29.78 24.53
N GLY A 8 -7.72 28.83 25.46
CA GLY A 8 -6.97 28.79 26.70
C GLY A 8 -5.70 27.96 26.57
N PHE A 9 -4.64 28.38 27.25
CA PHE A 9 -3.40 27.61 27.41
C PHE A 9 -3.09 27.45 28.90
N VAL A 10 -2.69 26.25 29.32
CA VAL A 10 -2.17 25.99 30.66
C VAL A 10 -0.84 25.30 30.51
N GLY A 11 0.22 25.96 30.97
CA GLY A 11 1.60 25.63 30.65
C GLY A 11 2.04 26.19 29.29
N ILE A 12 3.16 26.93 29.26
CA ILE A 12 3.67 27.58 28.04
C ILE A 12 5.09 27.09 27.76
N ASP A 13 5.32 26.71 26.50
CA ASP A 13 6.64 26.53 25.92
C ASP A 13 6.74 27.27 24.57
N LYS A 14 7.86 27.09 23.86
CA LYS A 14 8.08 27.72 22.55
C LYS A 14 7.02 27.32 21.52
N LEU A 15 6.54 26.08 21.54
CA LEU A 15 5.54 25.60 20.59
C LEU A 15 4.15 26.15 20.93
N SER A 16 3.84 26.32 22.22
CA SER A 16 2.62 27.00 22.68
C SER A 16 2.54 28.42 22.10
N LEU A 17 3.66 29.16 22.05
CA LEU A 17 3.70 30.48 21.41
C LEU A 17 3.42 30.44 19.91
N SER A 18 3.96 29.46 19.19
CA SER A 18 3.72 29.30 17.75
C SER A 18 2.26 28.92 17.45
N LEU A 19 1.65 28.08 18.29
CA LEU A 19 0.22 27.77 18.24
C LEU A 19 -0.63 29.01 18.52
N ALA A 20 -0.33 29.73 19.60
CA ALA A 20 -1.03 30.96 19.98
C ALA A 20 -1.01 31.99 18.85
N ALA A 21 0.14 32.21 18.21
CA ALA A 21 0.25 33.09 17.05
C ALA A 21 -0.63 32.63 15.87
N SER A 22 -0.80 31.33 15.67
CA SER A 22 -1.65 30.76 14.61
C SER A 22 -3.14 31.01 14.89
N PHE A 23 -3.57 30.86 16.13
CA PHE A 23 -4.94 31.19 16.56
C PHE A 23 -5.26 32.69 16.45
N VAL A 24 -4.31 33.56 16.84
CA VAL A 24 -4.47 35.02 16.69
C VAL A 24 -4.62 35.40 15.22
N ARG A 25 -3.79 34.83 14.32
CA ARG A 25 -3.92 35.06 12.87
C ARG A 25 -5.27 34.61 12.31
N ALA A 26 -5.84 33.53 12.86
CA ALA A 26 -7.15 33.04 12.48
C ALA A 26 -8.32 33.86 13.09
N GLY A 27 -8.05 34.80 14.01
CA GLY A 27 -9.06 35.69 14.60
C GLY A 27 -9.63 35.24 15.96
N PHE A 28 -8.97 34.30 16.64
CA PHE A 28 -9.31 33.91 18.02
C PHE A 28 -8.65 34.83 19.05
N GLY A 29 -9.33 35.04 20.18
CA GLY A 29 -8.68 35.53 21.40
C GLY A 29 -7.86 34.42 22.05
N ILE A 30 -6.78 34.76 22.76
CA ILE A 30 -5.95 33.78 23.47
C ILE A 30 -5.75 34.21 24.93
N GLN A 31 -5.75 33.26 25.86
CA GLN A 31 -5.42 33.49 27.26
C GLN A 31 -4.60 32.33 27.83
N ALA A 32 -3.75 32.59 28.82
CA ALA A 32 -2.88 31.55 29.35
C ALA A 32 -2.58 31.67 30.86
N PHE A 33 -2.38 30.52 31.49
CA PHE A 33 -1.80 30.39 32.82
C PHE A 33 -0.47 29.63 32.73
N GLU A 34 0.59 30.23 33.25
CA GLU A 34 1.92 29.61 33.33
C GLU A 34 2.08 28.91 34.69
N ILE A 35 2.47 27.63 34.67
CA ILE A 35 2.69 26.84 35.88
C ILE A 35 4.08 27.19 36.42
N GLU A 36 4.17 27.61 37.68
CA GLU A 36 5.41 28.13 38.29
C GLU A 36 6.59 27.16 38.17
N ASP A 37 7.65 27.59 37.48
CA ASP A 37 9.02 27.10 37.67
C ASP A 37 10.05 28.20 37.32
N ALA A 38 11.14 28.26 38.08
CA ALA A 38 12.07 29.38 38.14
C ALA A 38 12.91 29.53 36.84
N GLY A 39 12.46 30.39 35.92
CA GLY A 39 13.26 30.80 34.74
C GLY A 39 12.50 31.22 33.47
N LYS A 40 11.16 31.23 33.48
CA LYS A 40 10.34 31.36 32.26
C LYS A 40 9.46 32.60 32.08
N GLY A 41 9.52 33.62 32.94
CA GLY A 41 8.73 34.86 32.79
C GLY A 41 8.80 35.50 31.37
N LEU A 42 9.89 35.29 30.65
CA LEU A 42 10.07 35.72 29.25
C LEU A 42 9.07 35.11 28.24
N LEU A 43 8.54 33.90 28.49
CA LEU A 43 7.62 33.23 27.56
C LEU A 43 6.19 33.75 27.69
N ILE A 44 5.71 33.96 28.93
CA ILE A 44 4.41 34.57 29.15
C ILE A 44 4.39 36.03 28.67
N ASP A 45 5.49 36.77 28.81
CA ASP A 45 5.63 38.12 28.25
C ASP A 45 5.44 38.11 26.73
N LYS A 46 6.11 37.19 26.02
CA LYS A 46 5.93 37.01 24.57
C LYS A 46 4.52 36.59 24.19
N PHE A 47 3.84 35.82 25.03
CA PHE A 47 2.44 35.47 24.81
C PHE A 47 1.53 36.71 24.89
N VAL A 48 1.80 37.61 25.84
CA VAL A 48 1.09 38.89 25.96
C VAL A 48 1.41 39.82 24.78
N GLU A 49 2.64 39.85 24.29
CA GLU A 49 3.03 40.59 23.08
C GLU A 49 2.25 40.16 21.82
N LEU A 50 1.85 38.88 21.73
CA LEU A 50 0.98 38.36 20.67
C LEU A 50 -0.49 38.82 20.79
N GLY A 51 -0.83 39.62 21.81
CA GLY A 51 -2.19 40.06 22.12
C GLY A 51 -2.94 39.14 23.07
N GLY A 52 -2.23 38.24 23.78
CA GLY A 52 -2.83 37.32 24.75
C GLY A 52 -3.00 37.90 26.16
N ILE A 53 -3.88 37.27 26.94
CA ILE A 53 -4.16 37.67 28.32
C ILE A 53 -3.56 36.64 29.29
N GLN A 54 -2.67 37.08 30.18
CA GLN A 54 -2.19 36.27 31.30
C GLN A 54 -3.28 36.13 32.38
N ARG A 55 -3.44 34.92 32.91
CA ARG A 55 -4.39 34.57 33.98
C ARG A 55 -3.65 34.13 35.24
N GLY A 56 -4.31 34.27 36.39
CA GLY A 56 -3.70 33.98 37.70
C GLY A 56 -3.66 32.49 38.05
N ASN A 57 -4.58 31.68 37.50
CA ASN A 57 -4.69 30.25 37.77
C ASN A 57 -5.34 29.47 36.61
N GLY A 58 -5.36 28.14 36.73
CA GLY A 58 -5.90 27.23 35.72
C GLY A 58 -7.40 27.42 35.45
N MET A 59 -8.20 27.67 36.51
CA MET A 59 -9.63 27.96 36.39
C MET A 59 -9.89 29.19 35.50
N GLU A 60 -9.15 30.28 35.71
CA GLU A 60 -9.29 31.50 34.90
C GLU A 60 -8.85 31.31 33.45
N ALA A 61 -7.81 30.49 33.19
CA ALA A 61 -7.36 30.17 31.84
C ALA A 61 -8.37 29.31 31.07
N ALA A 62 -9.15 28.46 31.75
CA ALA A 62 -10.19 27.62 31.14
C ALA A 62 -11.52 28.35 30.89
N ARG A 63 -11.80 29.43 31.63
CA ARG A 63 -13.10 30.13 31.60
C ARG A 63 -13.40 30.75 30.23
N ASP A 64 -14.62 30.51 29.74
CA ASP A 64 -15.16 31.04 28.47
C ASP A 64 -14.35 30.66 27.23
N THR A 65 -13.66 29.52 27.27
CA THR A 65 -12.85 29.02 26.16
C THR A 65 -13.59 28.03 25.26
N LYS A 66 -13.31 28.13 23.95
CA LYS A 66 -13.73 27.14 22.95
C LYS A 66 -12.86 25.90 22.97
N ALA A 67 -11.56 26.08 23.20
CA ALA A 67 -10.64 25.00 23.49
C ALA A 67 -9.63 25.38 24.56
N LEU A 68 -9.15 24.38 25.28
CA LEU A 68 -8.11 24.47 26.28
C LEU A 68 -6.96 23.53 25.92
N ILE A 69 -5.77 24.09 25.72
CA ILE A 69 -4.54 23.33 25.47
C ILE A 69 -3.79 23.16 26.79
N LEU A 70 -3.63 21.91 27.22
CA LEU A 70 -3.00 21.52 28.49
C LEU A 70 -1.59 20.97 28.25
N LEU A 71 -0.58 21.67 28.73
CA LEU A 71 0.81 21.21 28.82
C LEU A 71 1.15 21.05 30.31
N ILE A 72 1.07 19.82 30.79
CA ILE A 72 1.25 19.46 32.20
C ILE A 72 2.01 18.14 32.30
N ASP A 73 2.54 17.79 33.47
CA ASP A 73 3.10 16.47 33.75
C ASP A 73 2.30 15.75 34.86
N MET A 74 2.56 14.46 35.08
CA MET A 74 1.86 13.65 36.09
C MET A 74 1.90 14.25 37.50
N GLY A 75 2.98 14.95 37.86
CA GLY A 75 3.12 15.62 39.15
C GLY A 75 2.26 16.89 39.30
N GLN A 76 1.60 17.34 38.24
CA GLN A 76 0.86 18.61 38.19
C GLN A 76 -0.66 18.39 38.10
N MET A 77 -1.17 17.23 38.54
CA MET A 77 -2.60 16.92 38.51
C MET A 77 -3.47 17.89 39.31
N ASP A 78 -2.90 18.54 40.33
CA ASP A 78 -3.58 19.59 41.10
C ASP A 78 -3.92 20.82 40.25
N VAL A 79 -3.19 21.07 39.15
CA VAL A 79 -3.53 22.12 38.17
C VAL A 79 -4.84 21.78 37.46
N ILE A 80 -5.18 20.50 37.34
CA ILE A 80 -6.44 20.06 36.72
C ILE A 80 -7.59 20.09 37.74
N PHE A 81 -7.39 19.41 38.89
CA PHE A 81 -8.46 19.05 39.84
C PHE A 81 -8.44 19.83 41.17
N GLY A 82 -7.44 20.67 41.39
CA GLY A 82 -7.28 21.43 42.64
C GLY A 82 -8.33 22.52 42.85
N GLU A 83 -8.20 23.27 43.95
CA GLU A 83 -9.18 24.30 44.31
C GLU A 83 -9.33 25.43 43.27
N GLU A 84 -8.26 25.74 42.53
CA GLU A 84 -8.25 26.68 41.42
C GLU A 84 -7.93 25.99 40.08
N GLY A 85 -8.22 24.68 39.99
CA GLY A 85 -7.89 23.85 38.84
C GLY A 85 -8.78 24.10 37.61
N VAL A 86 -8.28 23.69 36.43
CA VAL A 86 -8.94 23.95 35.13
C VAL A 86 -10.38 23.44 35.07
N VAL A 87 -10.69 22.33 35.75
CA VAL A 87 -12.02 21.70 35.74
C VAL A 87 -13.12 22.67 36.18
N LYS A 88 -12.83 23.56 37.12
CA LYS A 88 -13.81 24.54 37.63
C LYS A 88 -14.12 25.66 36.65
N GLY A 89 -13.30 25.85 35.63
CA GLY A 89 -13.49 26.86 34.58
C GLY A 89 -14.05 26.31 33.27
N LEU A 90 -14.09 24.98 33.09
CA LEU A 90 -14.52 24.34 31.85
C LEU A 90 -16.04 24.43 31.64
N GLN A 91 -16.44 24.67 30.39
CA GLN A 91 -17.83 24.55 29.96
C GLN A 91 -18.06 23.18 29.29
N LYS A 92 -19.33 22.75 29.23
CA LYS A 92 -19.70 21.41 28.74
C LYS A 92 -19.21 21.11 27.31
N ASP A 93 -19.15 22.14 26.47
CA ASP A 93 -18.80 22.03 25.05
C ASP A 93 -17.34 22.46 24.76
N THR A 94 -16.52 22.70 25.79
CA THR A 94 -15.11 23.09 25.61
C THR A 94 -14.29 21.88 25.15
N VAL A 95 -13.52 22.06 24.07
CA VAL A 95 -12.58 21.05 23.58
C VAL A 95 -11.32 21.07 24.44
N VAL A 96 -11.00 19.97 25.13
CA VAL A 96 -9.75 19.87 25.90
C VAL A 96 -8.72 19.09 25.10
N ILE A 97 -7.55 19.69 24.87
CA ILE A 97 -6.44 19.08 24.13
C ILE A 97 -5.26 18.89 25.08
N ILE A 98 -4.94 17.65 25.39
CA ILE A 98 -3.79 17.27 26.21
C ILE A 98 -2.55 17.15 25.31
N ARG A 99 -1.50 17.89 25.63
CA ARG A 99 -0.20 17.91 24.92
C ARG A 99 0.97 17.42 25.81
N SER A 100 0.64 16.76 26.91
CA SER A 100 1.53 16.50 28.05
C SER A 100 2.53 15.37 27.85
N GLY A 101 3.50 15.28 28.77
CA GLY A 101 4.36 14.11 29.03
C GLY A 101 3.62 12.85 29.50
N ILE A 102 2.31 12.93 29.76
CA ILE A 102 1.55 11.90 30.48
C ILE A 102 1.58 10.55 29.74
N PRO A 103 1.81 9.42 30.44
CA PRO A 103 1.72 8.08 29.86
C PRO A 103 0.34 7.78 29.28
N PRO A 104 0.23 7.02 28.16
CA PRO A 104 -1.07 6.74 27.52
C PRO A 104 -2.13 6.14 28.45
N THR A 105 -1.73 5.29 29.41
CA THR A 105 -2.65 4.69 30.40
C THR A 105 -3.28 5.73 31.31
N ASP A 106 -2.51 6.75 31.69
CA ASP A 106 -2.96 7.78 32.61
C ASP A 106 -3.84 8.81 31.92
N ILE A 107 -3.64 9.02 30.60
CA ILE A 107 -4.54 9.83 29.78
C ILE A 107 -5.95 9.23 29.75
N GLN A 108 -6.07 7.91 29.66
CA GLN A 108 -7.38 7.23 29.68
C GLN A 108 -8.06 7.34 31.05
N MET A 109 -7.28 7.23 32.14
CA MET A 109 -7.79 7.47 33.48
C MET A 109 -8.24 8.92 33.65
N LEU A 110 -7.49 9.87 33.08
CA LEU A 110 -7.80 11.29 33.07
C LEU A 110 -9.08 11.57 32.28
N GLU A 111 -9.29 10.94 31.11
CA GLU A 111 -10.53 11.02 30.34
C GLU A 111 -11.74 10.61 31.17
N LYS A 112 -11.66 9.44 31.82
CA LYS A 112 -12.73 8.94 32.67
C LYS A 112 -13.03 9.90 33.82
N ARG A 113 -11.98 10.39 34.49
CA ARG A 113 -12.13 11.29 35.65
C ARG A 113 -12.68 12.66 35.26
N LEU A 114 -12.24 13.22 34.13
CA LEU A 114 -12.80 14.47 33.58
C LEU A 114 -14.26 14.31 33.18
N SER A 115 -14.63 13.16 32.60
CA SER A 115 -16.04 12.86 32.28
C SER A 115 -16.91 12.75 33.55
N GLU A 116 -16.39 12.16 34.63
CA GLU A 116 -17.12 11.95 35.88
C GLU A 116 -17.23 13.23 36.73
N GLU A 117 -16.15 13.99 36.88
CA GLU A 117 -16.10 15.17 37.78
C GLU A 117 -16.54 16.48 37.10
N ALA A 118 -16.27 16.63 35.79
CA ALA A 118 -16.45 17.89 35.06
C ALA A 118 -17.55 17.84 33.98
N GLY A 119 -18.09 16.65 33.69
CA GLY A 119 -19.02 16.47 32.57
C GLY A 119 -18.42 16.81 31.21
N VAL A 120 -17.08 16.81 31.11
CA VAL A 120 -16.35 17.10 29.86
C VAL A 120 -16.54 15.91 28.93
N THR A 121 -17.11 16.18 27.75
CA THR A 121 -17.41 15.14 26.76
C THR A 121 -16.43 15.13 25.58
N ILE A 122 -15.54 16.13 25.51
CA ILE A 122 -14.69 16.39 24.34
C ILE A 122 -13.23 16.50 24.78
N LEU A 123 -12.54 15.36 24.86
CA LEU A 123 -11.13 15.27 25.19
C LEU A 123 -10.33 14.71 24.00
N LEU A 124 -9.20 15.33 23.72
CA LEU A 124 -8.20 14.86 22.76
C LEU A 124 -6.83 14.74 23.40
N ASP A 125 -6.08 13.74 22.95
CA ASP A 125 -4.64 13.63 23.16
C ASP A 125 -3.93 14.04 21.88
N ALA A 126 -2.96 14.94 21.98
CA ALA A 126 -2.24 15.49 20.84
C ALA A 126 -0.73 15.41 21.03
N TYR A 127 -0.06 14.75 20.09
CA TYR A 127 1.37 14.84 19.88
C TYR A 127 1.67 15.93 18.85
N ILE A 128 2.22 17.05 19.32
CA ILE A 128 2.51 18.22 18.51
C ILE A 128 4.02 18.40 18.41
N PHE A 129 4.52 18.52 17.18
CA PHE A 129 5.95 18.63 16.89
C PHE A 129 6.19 19.48 15.65
N THR A 130 7.46 19.85 15.42
CA THR A 130 7.89 20.58 14.24
C THR A 130 8.26 19.60 13.13
N GLY A 131 7.71 19.80 11.93
CA GLY A 131 8.00 18.99 10.76
C GLY A 131 9.48 19.10 10.35
N VAL A 132 10.07 17.95 10.02
CA VAL A 132 11.48 17.87 9.60
C VAL A 132 11.69 17.44 8.14
N SER A 133 10.62 17.04 7.46
CA SER A 133 10.67 16.69 6.03
C SER A 133 10.87 17.93 5.17
N GLU A 134 11.42 17.77 3.98
CA GLU A 134 11.77 18.89 3.08
C GLU A 134 10.57 19.81 2.79
N SER A 135 9.37 19.26 2.62
CA SER A 135 8.15 20.01 2.33
C SER A 135 7.51 20.68 3.56
N LEU A 136 7.83 20.23 4.77
CA LEU A 136 7.19 20.66 6.02
C LEU A 136 8.19 21.20 7.04
N MET A 137 9.42 21.50 6.61
CA MET A 137 10.50 21.92 7.50
C MET A 137 10.12 23.19 8.27
N GLY A 138 10.08 23.09 9.60
CA GLY A 138 9.73 24.21 10.48
C GLY A 138 8.22 24.43 10.67
N SER A 139 7.36 23.73 9.93
CA SER A 139 5.90 23.80 10.10
C SER A 139 5.44 23.03 11.35
N ILE A 140 4.33 23.44 11.95
CA ILE A 140 3.72 22.70 13.06
C ILE A 140 2.93 21.52 12.49
N ILE A 141 3.14 20.34 13.07
CA ILE A 141 2.39 19.12 12.77
C ILE A 141 1.66 18.68 14.03
N VAL A 142 0.40 18.27 13.88
CA VAL A 142 -0.43 17.78 14.98
C VAL A 142 -0.87 16.35 14.67
N SER A 143 -0.46 15.39 15.50
CA SER A 143 -1.13 14.10 15.62
C SER A 143 -2.14 14.20 16.74
N ALA A 144 -3.43 13.99 16.45
CA ALA A 144 -4.50 14.04 17.44
C ALA A 144 -5.27 12.71 17.49
N SER A 145 -5.66 12.30 18.70
CA SER A 145 -6.45 11.09 18.94
C SER A 145 -7.59 11.36 19.91
N GLY A 146 -8.75 10.80 19.61
CA GLY A 146 -9.94 10.84 20.44
C GLY A 146 -11.12 10.16 19.77
N ASN A 147 -12.24 10.10 20.49
CA ASN A 147 -13.46 9.50 19.96
C ASN A 147 -14.00 10.32 18.78
N LYS A 148 -14.81 9.69 17.93
CA LYS A 148 -15.27 10.30 16.67
C LYS A 148 -16.01 11.62 16.87
N GLU A 149 -16.87 11.70 17.89
CA GLU A 149 -17.63 12.93 18.20
C GLU A 149 -16.68 14.07 18.61
N ALA A 150 -15.70 13.77 19.46
CA ALA A 150 -14.70 14.74 19.88
C ALA A 150 -13.83 15.22 18.71
N MET A 151 -13.45 14.31 17.80
CA MET A 151 -12.70 14.65 16.58
C MET A 151 -13.49 15.55 15.64
N GLU A 152 -14.78 15.26 15.42
CA GLU A 152 -15.66 16.07 14.57
C GLU A 152 -15.80 17.49 15.13
N VAL A 153 -15.98 17.65 16.44
CA VAL A 153 -16.08 18.98 17.08
C VAL A 153 -14.75 19.73 17.09
N ALA A 154 -13.62 19.02 17.28
CA ALA A 154 -12.30 19.63 17.35
C ALA A 154 -11.69 19.95 15.98
N SER A 155 -12.21 19.38 14.89
CA SER A 155 -11.66 19.52 13.53
C SER A 155 -11.39 20.97 13.09
N PRO A 156 -12.28 21.96 13.32
CA PRO A 156 -11.99 23.36 12.98
C PRO A 156 -10.81 23.95 13.75
N ILE A 157 -10.62 23.51 15.00
CA ILE A 157 -9.54 23.99 15.89
C ILE A 157 -8.21 23.35 15.47
N LEU A 158 -8.20 22.04 15.24
CA LEU A 158 -7.02 21.32 14.76
C LEU A 158 -6.53 21.85 13.40
N SER A 159 -7.45 22.22 12.52
CA SER A 159 -7.12 22.81 11.21
C SER A 159 -6.45 24.19 11.31
N VAL A 160 -6.65 24.92 12.40
CA VAL A 160 -5.96 26.20 12.68
C VAL A 160 -4.59 25.98 13.32
N MET A 161 -4.44 24.89 14.10
CA MET A 161 -3.19 24.58 14.80
C MET A 161 -2.04 24.21 13.86
N ALA A 162 -2.35 23.51 12.76
CA ALA A 162 -1.33 22.95 11.87
C ALA A 162 -1.82 22.82 10.43
N GLU A 163 -0.91 23.04 9.49
CA GLU A 163 -1.15 22.81 8.05
C GLU A 163 -1.31 21.32 7.73
N LYS A 164 -0.59 20.46 8.46
CA LYS A 164 -0.70 19.00 8.36
C LYS A 164 -1.10 18.41 9.70
N HIS A 165 -2.18 17.64 9.70
CA HIS A 165 -2.62 16.89 10.86
C HIS A 165 -2.82 15.41 10.53
N TYR A 166 -2.55 14.58 11.53
CA TYR A 166 -2.82 13.14 11.52
C TYR A 166 -3.90 12.87 12.56
N ILE A 167 -4.96 12.19 12.15
CA ILE A 167 -6.11 11.90 13.01
C ILE A 167 -6.17 10.41 13.27
N PHE A 168 -6.22 10.06 14.55
CA PHE A 168 -6.42 8.70 15.03
C PHE A 168 -7.78 8.62 15.72
N GLU A 169 -8.80 8.20 14.98
CA GLU A 169 -10.14 7.97 15.55
C GLU A 169 -10.11 6.75 16.49
N GLY A 170 -10.63 6.92 17.71
CA GLY A 170 -10.79 5.82 18.66
C GLY A 170 -10.49 6.23 20.09
N GLU A 171 -9.64 5.45 20.75
CA GLU A 171 -9.24 5.66 22.14
C GLU A 171 -8.32 6.89 22.28
N VAL A 172 -8.53 7.70 23.30
CA VAL A 172 -7.61 8.79 23.65
C VAL A 172 -6.27 8.19 24.10
N GLY A 173 -5.15 8.81 23.72
CA GLY A 173 -3.80 8.36 24.07
C GLY A 173 -3.04 7.71 22.91
N VAL A 174 -3.66 7.53 21.73
CA VAL A 174 -2.97 6.98 20.55
C VAL A 174 -1.87 7.91 20.06
N SER A 175 -2.05 9.22 20.10
CA SER A 175 -1.01 10.18 19.70
C SER A 175 0.19 10.14 20.65
N SER A 176 -0.07 9.97 21.95
CA SER A 176 0.97 9.73 22.95
C SER A 176 1.71 8.41 22.73
N LYS A 177 1.02 7.34 22.29
CA LYS A 177 1.67 6.09 21.86
C LYS A 177 2.57 6.31 20.63
N VAL A 178 2.14 7.11 19.65
CA VAL A 178 2.96 7.50 18.48
C VAL A 178 4.21 8.27 18.92
N ARG A 179 4.08 9.20 19.87
CA ARG A 179 5.22 9.91 20.46
C ARG A 179 6.25 8.96 21.05
N LEU A 180 5.83 7.96 21.83
CA LEU A 180 6.76 6.97 22.44
C LEU A 180 7.58 6.24 21.37
N VAL A 181 6.96 5.87 20.24
CA VAL A 181 7.68 5.25 19.12
C VAL A 181 8.67 6.22 18.49
N ASN A 182 8.30 7.50 18.33
CA ASN A 182 9.22 8.52 17.85
C ASN A 182 10.43 8.72 18.79
N GLU A 183 10.19 8.77 20.10
CA GLU A 183 11.24 8.93 21.11
C GLU A 183 12.20 7.73 21.12
N LEU A 184 11.68 6.51 20.97
CA LEU A 184 12.49 5.30 20.76
C LEU A 184 13.46 5.47 19.58
N LEU A 185 12.94 5.91 18.42
CA LEU A 185 13.72 6.11 17.20
C LEU A 185 14.80 7.17 17.44
N VAL A 186 14.45 8.32 18.02
CA VAL A 186 15.37 9.41 18.32
C VAL A 186 16.53 8.94 19.21
N GLY A 187 16.23 8.21 20.28
CA GLY A 187 17.23 7.69 21.21
C GLY A 187 18.24 6.75 20.55
N ILE A 188 17.75 5.79 19.77
CA ILE A 188 18.62 4.82 19.09
C ILE A 188 19.41 5.49 17.96
N HIS A 189 18.79 6.38 17.19
CA HIS A 189 19.49 7.13 16.14
C HIS A 189 20.63 7.97 16.71
N LEU A 190 20.42 8.64 17.85
CA LEU A 190 21.49 9.41 18.52
C LEU A 190 22.64 8.50 18.97
N ALA A 191 22.34 7.42 19.67
CA ALA A 191 23.35 6.47 20.15
C ALA A 191 24.17 5.88 19.00
N SER A 192 23.51 5.52 17.90
CA SER A 192 24.19 4.99 16.70
C SER A 192 25.01 6.05 15.96
N ALA A 193 24.57 7.32 15.93
CA ALA A 193 25.33 8.42 15.35
C ALA A 193 26.64 8.68 16.13
N VAL A 194 26.59 8.58 17.46
CA VAL A 194 27.79 8.62 18.32
C VAL A 194 28.73 7.46 17.96
N GLU A 195 28.26 6.21 18.00
CA GLU A 195 29.07 5.04 17.62
C GLU A 195 29.72 5.19 16.24
N ALA A 196 28.96 5.66 15.25
CA ALA A 196 29.40 5.82 13.87
C ALA A 196 30.53 6.86 13.73
N ILE A 197 30.36 8.04 14.32
CA ILE A 197 31.35 9.13 14.21
C ILE A 197 32.65 8.77 14.95
N PHE A 198 32.54 8.17 16.14
CA PHE A 198 33.70 7.72 16.88
C PHE A 198 34.43 6.57 16.19
N LEU A 199 33.71 5.60 15.60
CA LEU A 199 34.31 4.54 14.79
C LEU A 199 35.07 5.09 13.58
N GLY A 200 34.45 5.98 12.83
CA GLY A 200 35.06 6.53 11.63
C GLY A 200 36.29 7.39 11.92
N ALA A 201 36.24 8.20 12.98
CA ALA A 201 37.41 8.95 13.45
C ALA A 201 38.53 8.01 13.92
N ARG A 202 38.18 6.94 14.64
CA ARG A 202 39.14 5.91 15.08
C ARG A 202 39.76 5.17 13.91
N ALA A 203 39.02 5.01 12.81
CA ALA A 203 39.50 4.48 11.54
C ALA A 203 40.32 5.49 10.70
N GLY A 204 40.60 6.69 11.23
CA GLY A 204 41.44 7.71 10.60
C GLY A 204 40.71 8.58 9.59
N ILE A 205 39.38 8.56 9.55
CA ILE A 205 38.61 9.43 8.66
C ILE A 205 38.21 10.72 9.39
N HIS A 206 38.40 11.86 8.72
CA HIS A 206 38.02 13.15 9.27
C HIS A 206 36.51 13.21 9.59
N PRO A 207 36.10 13.59 10.83
CA PRO A 207 34.70 13.57 11.24
C PRO A 207 33.76 14.41 10.36
N GLN A 208 34.20 15.60 9.94
CA GLN A 208 33.43 16.44 9.02
C GLN A 208 33.19 15.78 7.65
N ILE A 209 34.18 15.07 7.11
CA ILE A 209 34.05 14.36 5.83
C ILE A 209 33.03 13.21 5.96
N LEU A 210 33.05 12.48 7.08
CA LEU A 210 32.04 11.46 7.37
C LEU A 210 30.64 12.07 7.39
N TYR A 211 30.47 13.19 8.10
CA TYR A 211 29.19 13.89 8.17
C TYR A 211 28.69 14.33 6.77
N ASP A 212 29.55 14.96 5.97
CA ASP A 212 29.19 15.48 4.64
C ASP A 212 28.78 14.38 3.66
N ILE A 213 29.35 13.18 3.79
CA ILE A 213 29.02 12.02 2.94
C ILE A 213 27.77 11.32 3.47
N ILE A 214 27.72 10.99 4.76
CA ILE A 214 26.67 10.16 5.35
C ILE A 214 25.33 10.88 5.40
N SER A 215 25.32 12.21 5.63
CA SER A 215 24.09 13.03 5.62
C SER A 215 23.29 12.90 4.32
N LYS A 216 23.94 12.48 3.22
CA LYS A 216 23.36 12.29 1.88
C LYS A 216 23.35 10.83 1.42
N ALA A 217 23.58 9.90 2.34
CA ALA A 217 23.68 8.47 2.07
C ALA A 217 22.62 7.68 2.86
N ALA A 218 22.62 6.36 2.65
CA ALA A 218 21.60 5.47 3.21
C ALA A 218 21.66 5.39 4.75
N GLY A 219 22.81 5.70 5.36
CA GLY A 219 22.95 5.81 6.81
C GLY A 219 22.39 7.11 7.41
N SER A 220 21.87 8.05 6.59
CA SER A 220 21.36 9.33 7.10
C SER A 220 20.10 9.16 7.96
N SER A 221 20.03 9.94 9.03
CA SER A 221 18.83 10.19 9.82
C SER A 221 18.73 11.68 10.15
N TRP A 222 17.54 12.15 10.51
CA TRP A 222 17.40 13.54 10.92
C TRP A 222 18.29 13.87 12.12
N ILE A 223 18.35 12.96 13.11
CA ILE A 223 19.23 13.09 14.27
C ILE A 223 20.70 13.15 13.88
N PHE A 224 21.14 12.35 12.91
CA PHE A 224 22.52 12.44 12.43
C PHE A 224 22.83 13.82 11.85
N VAL A 225 21.91 14.39 11.05
CA VAL A 225 22.06 15.70 10.43
C VAL A 225 22.05 16.83 11.48
N ASP A 226 21.15 16.76 12.46
CA ASP A 226 20.98 17.83 13.45
C ASP A 226 22.01 17.78 14.59
N ILE A 227 22.35 16.59 15.10
CA ILE A 227 23.14 16.45 16.32
C ILE A 227 24.64 16.31 16.05
N VAL A 228 25.07 15.66 14.98
CA VAL A 228 26.52 15.46 14.72
C VAL A 228 27.28 16.79 14.64
N PRO A 229 26.80 17.86 13.96
CA PRO A 229 27.49 19.15 13.98
C PRO A 229 27.63 19.74 15.39
N LYS A 230 26.63 19.53 16.26
CA LYS A 230 26.67 19.98 17.65
C LYS A 230 27.69 19.16 18.45
N LEU A 231 27.79 17.86 18.20
CA LEU A 231 28.79 16.99 18.81
C LEU A 231 30.22 17.41 18.42
N LEU A 232 30.47 17.66 17.13
CA LEU A 232 31.80 18.05 16.63
C LEU A 232 32.25 19.42 17.13
N ASN A 233 31.32 20.33 17.38
CA ASN A 233 31.60 21.68 17.87
C ASN A 233 31.51 21.82 19.41
N GLY A 234 31.28 20.74 20.15
CA GLY A 234 31.11 20.79 21.62
C GLY A 234 29.82 21.49 22.09
N ALA A 235 28.83 21.67 21.21
CA ALA A 235 27.58 22.38 21.51
C ALA A 235 26.44 21.45 21.98
N LEU A 236 26.71 20.15 22.19
CA LEU A 236 25.71 19.20 22.68
C LEU A 236 25.48 19.37 24.18
N SER A 237 24.33 19.91 24.56
CA SER A 237 24.05 20.21 25.96
C SER A 237 23.75 18.96 26.78
N ARG A 238 24.28 18.91 28.01
CA ARG A 238 23.95 17.87 29.00
C ARG A 238 22.45 17.81 29.30
N HIS A 239 21.80 18.98 29.37
CA HIS A 239 20.36 19.07 29.61
C HIS A 239 19.55 18.34 28.53
N TYR A 240 19.90 18.50 27.25
CA TYR A 240 19.25 17.79 26.16
C TYR A 240 19.33 16.26 26.33
N LEU A 241 20.50 15.73 26.69
CA LEU A 241 20.67 14.29 26.91
C LEU A 241 19.87 13.79 28.12
N LEU A 242 19.86 14.52 29.23
CA LEU A 242 19.09 14.15 30.43
C LEU A 242 17.58 14.09 30.10
N THR A 243 17.05 15.11 29.43
CA THR A 243 15.66 15.12 28.98
C THR A 243 15.34 13.97 28.03
N LEU A 244 16.26 13.62 27.12
CA LEU A 244 16.07 12.46 26.25
C LEU A 244 16.06 11.17 27.06
N ILE A 245 16.99 10.97 28.00
CA ILE A 245 17.05 9.77 28.87
C ILE A 245 15.74 9.59 29.65
N GLU A 246 15.16 10.67 30.18
CA GLU A 246 13.86 10.65 30.87
C GLU A 246 12.72 10.20 29.94
N LYS A 247 12.68 10.71 28.71
CA LYS A 247 11.71 10.26 27.69
C LYS A 247 11.89 8.78 27.37
N LEU A 248 13.13 8.32 27.18
CA LEU A 248 13.40 6.90 26.92
C LEU A 248 13.00 6.00 28.09
N GLU A 249 13.06 6.50 29.34
CA GLU A 249 12.55 5.75 30.50
C GLU A 249 11.05 5.52 30.41
N SER A 250 10.29 6.53 29.99
CA SER A 250 8.84 6.40 29.76
C SER A 250 8.52 5.34 28.71
N VAL A 251 9.33 5.25 27.63
CA VAL A 251 9.21 4.19 26.63
C VAL A 251 9.50 2.81 27.23
N MET A 252 10.57 2.69 28.02
CA MET A 252 10.96 1.43 28.67
C MET A 252 9.91 0.95 29.67
N ASP A 253 9.31 1.86 30.45
CA ASP A 253 8.24 1.54 31.39
C ASP A 253 6.99 1.04 30.67
N MET A 254 6.61 1.67 29.56
CA MET A 254 5.49 1.21 28.74
C MET A 254 5.76 -0.18 28.13
N ALA A 255 6.98 -0.41 27.64
CA ALA A 255 7.38 -1.71 27.10
C ALA A 255 7.36 -2.80 28.18
N LYS A 256 7.82 -2.48 29.40
CA LYS A 256 7.74 -3.36 30.56
C LYS A 256 6.30 -3.71 30.93
N LEU A 257 5.40 -2.73 30.94
CA LEU A 257 3.97 -2.95 31.17
C LEU A 257 3.37 -3.91 30.14
N LEU A 258 3.76 -3.76 28.87
CA LEU A 258 3.30 -4.61 27.76
C LEU A 258 4.01 -5.97 27.65
N LYS A 259 5.05 -6.19 28.47
CA LYS A 259 5.99 -7.32 28.36
C LYS A 259 6.58 -7.45 26.96
N PHE A 260 6.97 -6.31 26.38
CA PHE A 260 7.52 -6.24 25.03
C PHE A 260 9.03 -5.94 25.08
N PRO A 261 9.88 -6.71 24.37
CA PRO A 261 11.32 -6.51 24.39
C PRO A 261 11.73 -5.35 23.48
N LEU A 262 12.58 -4.45 23.99
CA LEU A 262 13.21 -3.36 23.23
C LEU A 262 14.74 -3.42 23.35
N PRO A 263 15.41 -4.47 22.81
CA PRO A 263 16.84 -4.68 22.99
C PRO A 263 17.70 -3.54 22.43
N LEU A 264 17.34 -2.94 21.29
CA LEU A 264 18.12 -1.82 20.73
C LEU A 264 17.98 -0.58 21.61
N LEU A 265 16.75 -0.23 22.01
CA LEU A 265 16.52 0.90 22.89
C LEU A 265 17.23 0.75 24.23
N ALA A 266 17.16 -0.45 24.83
CA ALA A 266 17.76 -0.71 26.13
C ALA A 266 19.26 -0.40 26.13
N VAL A 267 19.98 -0.83 25.08
CA VAL A 267 21.41 -0.58 24.95
C VAL A 267 21.71 0.88 24.57
N ALA A 268 20.93 1.46 23.65
CA ALA A 268 21.07 2.87 23.29
C ALA A 268 20.93 3.79 24.52
N ARG A 269 19.91 3.55 25.35
CA ARG A 269 19.69 4.29 26.60
C ARG A 269 20.88 4.18 27.54
N GLN A 270 21.48 2.99 27.69
CA GLN A 270 22.65 2.83 28.55
C GLN A 270 23.88 3.59 28.04
N LEU A 271 24.11 3.63 26.72
CA LEU A 271 25.19 4.43 26.15
C LEU A 271 24.99 5.94 26.41
N LEU A 272 23.74 6.41 26.34
CA LEU A 272 23.39 7.80 26.65
C LEU A 272 23.56 8.12 28.14
N ILE A 273 23.12 7.23 29.04
CA ILE A 273 23.36 7.36 30.50
C ILE A 273 24.85 7.43 30.78
N TYR A 274 25.63 6.53 30.16
CA TYR A 274 27.07 6.49 30.33
C TYR A 274 27.71 7.84 29.98
N GLY A 275 27.30 8.46 28.86
CA GLY A 275 27.75 9.81 28.47
C GLY A 275 27.49 10.91 29.50
N CYS A 276 26.55 10.69 30.43
CA CYS A 276 26.18 11.62 31.50
C CYS A 276 26.76 11.25 32.89
N SER A 277 27.51 10.15 33.03
CA SER A 277 27.77 9.48 34.31
C SER A 277 29.03 9.94 35.10
N CYS A 278 29.77 10.96 34.69
CA CYS A 278 31.02 11.38 35.37
C CYS A 278 30.92 12.79 35.97
N VAL A 279 30.94 12.91 37.31
CA VAL A 279 30.98 14.21 38.05
C VAL A 279 31.96 14.24 39.24
N HIS A 280 32.78 13.21 39.51
CA HIS A 280 33.53 13.18 40.79
C HIS A 280 35.05 12.93 40.71
N LEU A 281 35.73 13.40 39.66
CA LEU A 281 37.20 13.48 39.70
C LEU A 281 37.61 14.91 39.33
N ASP A 282 38.14 15.62 40.33
CA ASP A 282 38.74 16.95 40.34
C ASP A 282 37.80 18.17 40.22
N ALA A 283 37.42 18.70 41.38
CA ALA A 283 36.54 19.84 41.59
C ALA A 283 37.15 21.23 41.23
N ASP A 284 38.28 21.27 40.51
CA ASP A 284 38.96 22.53 40.16
C ASP A 284 38.89 22.90 38.67
N ASP A 285 38.34 22.04 37.79
CA ASP A 285 38.25 22.35 36.35
C ASP A 285 36.80 22.31 35.83
N ASN A 286 36.25 23.48 35.49
CA ASN A 286 34.91 23.68 34.93
C ASN A 286 34.73 23.07 33.52
N HIS A 287 35.78 22.44 32.97
CA HIS A 287 35.81 21.82 31.65
C HIS A 287 35.20 20.40 31.59
N ASP A 288 34.90 19.76 32.72
CA ASP A 288 34.56 18.32 32.78
C ASP A 288 33.05 17.99 32.81
N THR A 289 32.19 18.90 32.34
CA THR A 289 30.71 18.77 32.42
C THR A 289 30.01 18.39 31.11
N GLU A 290 30.74 18.33 29.99
CA GLU A 290 30.16 18.04 28.67
C GLU A 290 30.12 16.53 28.36
N PRO A 291 29.00 15.99 27.86
CA PRO A 291 28.87 14.56 27.56
C PRO A 291 29.92 14.01 26.58
N VAL A 292 30.39 14.86 25.65
CA VAL A 292 31.39 14.49 24.66
C VAL A 292 32.70 14.03 25.30
N ASN A 293 33.14 14.65 26.41
CA ASN A 293 34.38 14.28 27.10
C ASN A 293 34.34 12.82 27.61
N VAL A 294 33.18 12.39 28.09
CA VAL A 294 32.98 11.03 28.62
C VAL A 294 33.06 10.01 27.48
N TRP A 295 32.43 10.29 26.35
CA TRP A 295 32.53 9.46 25.16
C TRP A 295 33.95 9.45 24.56
N GLU A 296 34.65 10.58 24.52
CA GLU A 296 36.05 10.67 24.06
C GLU A 296 36.97 9.74 24.86
N ARG A 297 36.82 9.71 26.20
CA ARG A 297 37.55 8.78 27.08
C ARG A 297 37.21 7.32 26.79
N THR A 298 35.95 7.03 26.50
CA THR A 298 35.43 5.66 26.33
C THR A 298 35.80 5.04 25.00
N PHE A 299 35.66 5.82 23.95
CA PHE A 299 36.01 5.41 22.59
C PHE A 299 37.50 5.61 22.29
N GLY A 300 38.25 6.26 23.20
CA GLY A 300 39.70 6.41 23.12
C GLY A 300 40.15 7.33 21.98
N ILE A 301 39.36 8.34 21.65
CA ILE A 301 39.68 9.34 20.62
C ILE A 301 39.03 10.69 20.95
N ASN A 302 39.80 11.77 20.80
CA ASN A 302 39.30 13.15 20.92
C ASN A 302 38.66 13.56 19.59
N ILE A 303 37.34 13.66 19.56
CA ILE A 303 36.59 13.90 18.31
C ILE A 303 36.67 15.36 17.89
N ARG A 304 36.78 16.29 18.85
CA ARG A 304 36.90 17.73 18.59
C ARG A 304 38.26 18.06 17.98
N GLU A 305 39.34 17.49 18.52
CA GLU A 305 40.68 17.61 17.95
C GLU A 305 40.71 17.04 16.52
N ALA A 306 40.11 15.86 16.31
CA ALA A 306 39.99 15.26 15.00
C ALA A 306 39.17 16.12 14.02
N ALA A 307 38.19 16.90 14.50
CA ALA A 307 37.37 17.78 13.68
C ALA A 307 38.05 19.12 13.32
N ILE A 308 39.00 19.59 14.14
CA ILE A 308 39.78 20.82 13.90
C ILE A 308 41.02 20.56 13.03
N ALA A 309 41.42 19.30 12.88
CA ALA A 309 42.49 18.89 11.98
C ALA A 309 42.27 19.43 10.55
N GLN A 310 43.37 19.57 9.78
CA GLN A 310 43.29 20.12 8.43
C GLN A 310 42.37 19.27 7.54
N SER A 311 41.19 19.82 7.22
CA SER A 311 40.22 19.21 6.33
C SER A 311 40.51 19.54 4.86
N TYR A 312 39.92 18.77 3.96
CA TYR A 312 39.94 18.99 2.51
C TYR A 312 38.56 18.66 1.93
N SER A 313 38.29 19.10 0.70
CA SER A 313 37.05 18.74 -0.01
C SER A 313 37.27 17.48 -0.84
N PRO A 314 36.64 16.33 -0.49
CA PRO A 314 36.82 15.09 -1.25
C PRO A 314 36.24 15.17 -2.68
N ARG A 315 35.22 16.00 -2.88
CA ARG A 315 34.63 16.26 -4.22
C ARG A 315 35.56 17.08 -5.09
N PHE A 316 36.15 18.14 -4.55
CA PHE A 316 37.10 18.95 -5.29
C PHE A 316 38.33 18.12 -5.71
N LEU A 317 38.81 17.24 -4.82
CA LEU A 317 39.87 16.31 -5.15
C LEU A 317 39.44 15.30 -6.24
N ALA A 318 38.19 14.83 -6.19
CA ALA A 318 37.62 14.01 -7.26
C ALA A 318 37.62 14.74 -8.62
N ASP A 319 37.20 16.01 -8.66
CA ASP A 319 37.19 16.81 -9.89
C ASP A 319 38.60 16.97 -10.48
N GLN A 320 39.62 17.18 -9.64
CA GLN A 320 41.01 17.24 -10.07
C GLN A 320 41.50 15.90 -10.65
N ILE A 321 41.15 14.78 -10.03
CA ILE A 321 41.49 13.43 -10.52
C ILE A 321 40.80 13.14 -11.85
N VAL A 322 39.53 13.52 -12.00
CA VAL A 322 38.77 13.33 -13.25
C VAL A 322 39.37 14.18 -14.37
N ALA A 323 39.70 15.45 -14.10
CA ALA A 323 40.30 16.36 -15.07
C ALA A 323 41.70 15.93 -15.53
N SER A 324 42.45 15.22 -14.68
CA SER A 324 43.78 14.67 -14.99
C SER A 324 43.76 13.19 -15.35
N SER A 325 42.58 12.64 -15.66
CA SER A 325 42.42 11.20 -15.88
C SER A 325 43.02 10.70 -17.20
N SER A 326 43.53 9.47 -17.16
CA SER A 326 44.06 8.78 -18.35
C SER A 326 42.94 8.23 -19.23
N ALA A 327 43.21 8.08 -20.54
CA ALA A 327 42.27 7.44 -21.45
C ALA A 327 42.16 5.93 -21.15
N VAL A 328 40.93 5.46 -20.88
CA VAL A 328 40.61 4.05 -20.66
C VAL A 328 39.83 3.56 -21.88
N LYS A 329 40.28 2.47 -22.51
CA LYS A 329 39.64 1.90 -23.71
C LYS A 329 38.87 0.63 -23.41
N ARG A 330 39.38 -0.24 -22.52
CA ARG A 330 38.80 -1.55 -22.24
C ARG A 330 38.64 -1.77 -20.74
N ILE A 331 37.43 -2.12 -20.33
CA ILE A 331 37.05 -2.35 -18.94
C ILE A 331 36.58 -3.80 -18.79
N GLY A 332 37.18 -4.55 -17.89
CA GLY A 332 36.63 -5.79 -17.38
C GLY A 332 35.71 -5.51 -16.19
N ILE A 333 34.59 -6.21 -16.07
CA ILE A 333 33.75 -6.19 -14.87
C ILE A 333 33.38 -7.61 -14.46
N ILE A 334 33.61 -7.93 -13.19
CA ILE A 334 33.30 -9.22 -12.59
C ILE A 334 32.25 -9.02 -11.49
N GLY A 335 31.19 -9.80 -11.58
CA GLY A 335 30.01 -9.68 -10.71
C GLY A 335 29.00 -8.73 -11.34
N LEU A 336 28.24 -9.22 -12.30
CA LEU A 336 27.17 -8.45 -12.93
C LEU A 336 25.98 -8.38 -11.96
N GLY A 337 25.49 -9.48 -11.41
CA GLY A 337 24.48 -9.48 -10.33
C GLY A 337 23.37 -8.42 -10.48
N ALA A 338 22.93 -7.83 -9.37
CA ALA A 338 21.95 -6.73 -9.37
C ALA A 338 22.60 -5.36 -9.63
N MET A 339 23.70 -5.05 -8.95
CA MET A 339 24.38 -3.75 -9.04
C MET A 339 25.32 -3.66 -10.25
N GLY A 340 26.20 -4.65 -10.42
CA GLY A 340 27.24 -4.62 -11.45
C GLY A 340 26.70 -4.60 -12.88
N PHE A 341 25.51 -5.14 -13.13
CA PHE A 341 24.85 -5.17 -14.42
C PHE A 341 24.43 -3.74 -14.80
N GLY A 342 23.85 -3.00 -13.86
CA GLY A 342 23.56 -1.58 -14.04
C GLY A 342 24.81 -0.77 -14.34
N MET A 343 25.89 -1.00 -13.58
CA MET A 343 27.19 -0.35 -13.78
C MET A 343 27.76 -0.67 -15.17
N ALA A 344 27.74 -1.94 -15.60
CA ALA A 344 28.26 -2.38 -16.88
C ALA A 344 27.49 -1.76 -18.05
N VAL A 345 26.16 -1.74 -17.97
CA VAL A 345 25.29 -1.10 -18.97
C VAL A 345 25.57 0.39 -19.06
N GLN A 346 25.76 1.06 -17.92
CA GLN A 346 26.08 2.48 -17.91
C GLN A 346 27.43 2.76 -18.58
N LEU A 347 28.47 1.94 -18.31
CA LEU A 347 29.77 2.09 -18.95
C LEU A 347 29.69 1.89 -20.48
N ILE A 348 28.87 0.95 -20.96
CA ILE A 348 28.61 0.79 -22.40
C ILE A 348 27.96 2.06 -22.97
N ARG A 349 26.96 2.63 -22.28
CA ARG A 349 26.31 3.89 -22.69
C ARG A 349 27.27 5.08 -22.69
N SER A 350 28.27 5.05 -21.83
CA SER A 350 29.37 6.02 -21.80
C SER A 350 30.47 5.75 -22.84
N ASN A 351 30.23 4.85 -23.80
CA ASN A 351 31.12 4.49 -24.92
C ASN A 351 32.41 3.76 -24.52
N PHE A 352 32.43 3.05 -23.38
CA PHE A 352 33.52 2.13 -23.05
C PHE A 352 33.31 0.75 -23.70
N CYS A 353 34.41 0.07 -24.03
CA CYS A 353 34.37 -1.35 -24.39
C CYS A 353 34.38 -2.18 -23.10
N VAL A 354 33.28 -2.87 -22.80
CA VAL A 354 33.08 -3.57 -21.51
C VAL A 354 33.02 -5.08 -21.71
N LEU A 355 33.93 -5.79 -21.02
CA LEU A 355 33.94 -7.24 -20.90
C LEU A 355 33.34 -7.65 -19.55
N GLY A 356 32.40 -8.59 -19.54
CA GLY A 356 31.62 -8.92 -18.34
C GLY A 356 31.66 -10.40 -18.00
N TYR A 357 31.83 -10.71 -16.71
CA TYR A 357 31.72 -12.07 -16.17
C TYR A 357 30.79 -12.12 -14.96
N ASP A 358 29.97 -13.17 -14.90
CA ASP A 358 29.11 -13.51 -13.78
C ASP A 358 28.96 -15.03 -13.72
N VAL A 359 28.82 -15.58 -12.52
CA VAL A 359 28.61 -17.02 -12.31
C VAL A 359 27.24 -17.49 -12.83
N TYR A 360 26.28 -16.57 -13.01
CA TYR A 360 24.94 -16.86 -13.51
C TYR A 360 24.81 -16.61 -15.01
N ALA A 361 24.85 -17.70 -15.79
CA ALA A 361 24.85 -17.68 -17.26
C ALA A 361 23.73 -16.83 -17.91
N PRO A 362 22.48 -16.80 -17.40
CA PRO A 362 21.45 -15.92 -17.97
C PRO A 362 21.78 -14.43 -17.89
N THR A 363 22.54 -13.99 -16.88
CA THR A 363 23.00 -12.59 -16.79
C THR A 363 24.00 -12.26 -17.90
N LEU A 364 24.86 -13.20 -18.27
CA LEU A 364 25.81 -13.04 -19.38
C LEU A 364 25.11 -12.90 -20.73
N SER A 365 24.04 -13.68 -20.96
CA SER A 365 23.23 -13.56 -22.18
C SER A 365 22.59 -12.17 -22.27
N ARG A 366 21.96 -11.72 -21.17
CA ARG A 366 21.38 -10.37 -21.08
C ARG A 366 22.41 -9.27 -21.26
N PHE A 367 23.64 -9.49 -20.81
CA PHE A 367 24.74 -8.53 -20.96
C PHE A 367 25.23 -8.43 -22.41
N ALA A 368 25.28 -9.57 -23.12
CA ALA A 368 25.57 -9.59 -24.55
C ALA A 368 24.50 -8.85 -25.36
N ASP A 369 23.21 -9.03 -25.02
CA ASP A 369 22.09 -8.38 -25.71
C ASP A 369 22.14 -6.84 -25.66
N VAL A 370 22.77 -6.28 -24.62
CA VAL A 370 22.93 -4.82 -24.45
C VAL A 370 24.27 -4.29 -24.97
N GLY A 371 25.01 -5.11 -25.74
CA GLY A 371 26.25 -4.72 -26.40
C GLY A 371 27.53 -5.01 -25.61
N GLY A 372 27.44 -5.72 -24.49
CA GLY A 372 28.59 -6.16 -23.70
C GLY A 372 29.31 -7.38 -24.27
N LEU A 373 30.60 -7.53 -23.97
CA LEU A 373 31.38 -8.70 -24.37
C LEU A 373 31.44 -9.71 -23.21
N ALA A 374 30.68 -10.80 -23.28
CA ALA A 374 30.67 -11.81 -22.22
C ALA A 374 31.91 -12.73 -22.28
N GLY A 375 32.58 -12.93 -21.13
CA GLY A 375 33.62 -13.96 -20.98
C GLY A 375 33.13 -15.16 -20.17
N TYR A 376 33.90 -16.26 -20.18
CA TYR A 376 33.54 -17.52 -19.52
C TYR A 376 34.19 -17.71 -18.16
N THR A 377 35.25 -16.95 -17.87
CA THR A 377 35.98 -16.97 -16.59
C THR A 377 36.43 -15.56 -16.18
N PRO A 378 36.78 -15.34 -14.88
CA PRO A 378 37.40 -14.09 -14.44
C PRO A 378 38.68 -13.73 -15.23
N ALA A 379 39.52 -14.71 -15.56
CA ALA A 379 40.71 -14.52 -16.39
C ALA A 379 40.36 -14.02 -17.80
N ASP A 380 39.35 -14.60 -18.47
CA ASP A 380 38.99 -14.23 -19.85
C ASP A 380 38.61 -12.75 -19.98
N VAL A 381 37.87 -12.21 -19.00
CA VAL A 381 37.44 -10.81 -19.00
C VAL A 381 38.51 -9.84 -18.49
N SER A 382 39.67 -10.37 -18.10
CA SER A 382 40.82 -9.61 -17.62
C SER A 382 41.93 -9.49 -18.66
N ILE A 383 41.79 -10.12 -19.83
CA ILE A 383 42.76 -10.04 -20.93
C ILE A 383 42.63 -8.68 -21.64
N ASP A 384 43.78 -8.01 -21.81
CA ASP A 384 43.89 -6.71 -22.50
C ASP A 384 42.92 -5.64 -21.97
N VAL A 385 42.64 -5.63 -20.67
CA VAL A 385 41.85 -4.58 -20.01
C VAL A 385 42.76 -3.58 -19.32
N ASP A 386 42.42 -2.30 -19.44
CA ASP A 386 43.11 -1.22 -18.72
C ASP A 386 42.65 -1.19 -17.24
N VAL A 387 41.36 -1.48 -17.04
CA VAL A 387 40.67 -1.41 -15.75
C VAL A 387 39.84 -2.67 -15.51
N LEU A 388 39.93 -3.26 -14.33
CA LEU A 388 39.09 -4.36 -13.87
C LEU A 388 38.22 -3.92 -12.68
N ILE A 389 36.91 -3.98 -12.81
CA ILE A 389 35.95 -3.68 -11.73
C ILE A 389 35.48 -4.98 -11.08
N ILE A 390 35.54 -5.03 -9.75
CA ILE A 390 35.05 -6.16 -8.95
C ILE A 390 33.85 -5.72 -8.12
N MET A 391 32.68 -6.29 -8.46
CA MET A 391 31.39 -5.99 -7.81
C MET A 391 30.69 -7.29 -7.37
N VAL A 392 31.22 -7.91 -6.32
CA VAL A 392 30.75 -9.17 -5.74
C VAL A 392 30.21 -8.96 -4.31
N ALA A 393 29.65 -10.01 -3.71
CA ALA A 393 28.92 -9.87 -2.45
C ALA A 393 29.84 -9.70 -1.22
N ASN A 394 31.01 -10.35 -1.21
CA ASN A 394 31.89 -10.42 -0.04
C ASN A 394 33.37 -10.62 -0.41
N GLU A 395 34.24 -10.56 0.62
CA GLU A 395 35.70 -10.72 0.52
C GLU A 395 36.13 -12.05 -0.09
N VAL A 396 35.48 -13.16 0.30
CA VAL A 396 35.79 -14.51 -0.19
C VAL A 396 35.57 -14.58 -1.70
N GLN A 397 34.49 -13.99 -2.19
CA GLN A 397 34.23 -13.90 -3.63
C GLN A 397 35.25 -12.99 -4.33
N ALA A 398 35.62 -11.86 -3.72
CA ALA A 398 36.61 -10.95 -4.29
C ALA A 398 37.98 -11.62 -4.43
N GLU A 399 38.41 -12.36 -3.41
CA GLU A 399 39.64 -13.15 -3.43
C GLU A 399 39.57 -14.28 -4.46
N SER A 400 38.45 -15.01 -4.52
CA SER A 400 38.23 -16.09 -5.49
C SER A 400 38.30 -15.62 -6.94
N VAL A 401 37.71 -14.47 -7.28
CA VAL A 401 37.78 -13.96 -8.67
C VAL A 401 39.15 -13.40 -9.04
N LEU A 402 39.97 -13.03 -8.07
CA LEU A 402 41.33 -12.54 -8.28
C LEU A 402 42.35 -13.68 -8.37
N TYR A 403 42.31 -14.61 -7.41
CA TYR A 403 43.36 -15.63 -7.20
C TYR A 403 42.85 -17.08 -7.26
N GLY A 404 41.54 -17.30 -7.40
CA GLY A 404 40.96 -18.63 -7.52
C GLY A 404 41.28 -19.31 -8.86
N VAL A 405 40.59 -20.42 -9.13
CA VAL A 405 40.75 -21.16 -10.39
C VAL A 405 40.35 -20.24 -11.56
N SER A 406 41.28 -20.02 -12.50
CA SER A 406 41.14 -19.04 -13.59
C SER A 406 40.89 -17.61 -13.08
N GLY A 407 41.58 -17.24 -11.99
CA GLY A 407 41.54 -15.90 -11.40
C GLY A 407 42.17 -14.82 -12.27
N SER A 408 41.69 -13.60 -12.09
CA SER A 408 41.98 -12.43 -12.91
C SER A 408 43.44 -11.98 -12.88
N VAL A 409 44.13 -12.10 -11.74
CA VAL A 409 45.47 -11.53 -11.53
C VAL A 409 46.50 -12.09 -12.50
N SER A 410 46.39 -13.38 -12.81
CA SER A 410 47.30 -14.06 -13.74
C SER A 410 47.17 -13.52 -15.18
N ALA A 411 45.98 -13.11 -15.59
CA ALA A 411 45.66 -12.62 -16.94
C ALA A 411 45.78 -11.11 -17.11
N LEU A 412 45.74 -10.33 -16.02
CA LEU A 412 45.81 -8.87 -16.07
C LEU A 412 47.13 -8.38 -16.71
N PRO A 413 47.06 -7.36 -17.60
CA PRO A 413 48.22 -6.69 -18.16
C PRO A 413 49.09 -6.00 -17.09
N VAL A 414 50.38 -5.82 -17.40
CA VAL A 414 51.30 -5.03 -16.57
C VAL A 414 50.77 -3.59 -16.45
N GLY A 415 50.68 -3.07 -15.23
CA GLY A 415 50.22 -1.70 -14.96
C GLY A 415 48.70 -1.51 -14.93
N ALA A 416 47.89 -2.56 -15.15
CA ALA A 416 46.43 -2.48 -15.09
C ALA A 416 45.92 -2.10 -13.69
N THR A 417 44.74 -1.46 -13.65
CA THR A 417 44.14 -1.00 -12.39
C THR A 417 42.90 -1.80 -12.01
N ILE A 418 42.86 -2.29 -10.77
CA ILE A 418 41.71 -2.97 -10.17
C ILE A 418 40.91 -1.94 -9.37
N ILE A 419 39.61 -1.85 -9.64
CA ILE A 419 38.63 -1.11 -8.84
C ILE A 419 37.82 -2.13 -8.03
N LEU A 420 37.99 -2.11 -6.71
CA LEU A 420 37.16 -2.90 -5.81
C LEU A 420 35.96 -2.08 -5.36
N SER A 421 34.77 -2.42 -5.86
CA SER A 421 33.52 -1.71 -5.54
C SER A 421 32.61 -2.44 -4.56
N SER A 422 33.04 -3.63 -4.14
CA SER A 422 32.32 -4.48 -3.19
C SER A 422 32.42 -3.93 -1.77
N THR A 423 31.37 -4.12 -0.95
CA THR A 423 31.48 -3.81 0.49
C THR A 423 32.31 -4.90 1.18
N VAL A 424 33.51 -4.53 1.59
CA VAL A 424 34.52 -5.36 2.26
C VAL A 424 35.11 -4.62 3.47
N SER A 425 35.86 -5.31 4.32
CA SER A 425 36.58 -4.71 5.44
C SER A 425 37.78 -3.87 4.96
N PRO A 426 38.05 -2.71 5.59
CA PRO A 426 39.28 -1.95 5.36
C PRO A 426 40.56 -2.79 5.51
N GLY A 427 40.57 -3.72 6.47
CA GLY A 427 41.66 -4.67 6.66
C GLY A 427 41.90 -5.58 5.46
N PHE A 428 40.83 -6.08 4.83
CA PHE A 428 40.94 -6.89 3.60
C PHE A 428 41.57 -6.11 2.45
N VAL A 429 41.11 -4.88 2.21
CA VAL A 429 41.67 -4.04 1.14
C VAL A 429 43.17 -3.79 1.34
N THR A 430 43.58 -3.54 2.59
CA THR A 430 45.00 -3.34 2.94
C THR A 430 45.84 -4.58 2.63
N ARG A 431 45.36 -5.78 3.00
CA ARG A 431 46.03 -7.05 2.66
C ARG A 431 46.06 -7.30 1.16
N LEU A 432 44.96 -7.04 0.46
CA LEU A 432 44.88 -7.21 -0.99
C LEU A 432 45.90 -6.32 -1.71
N LYS A 433 46.06 -5.07 -1.27
CA LYS A 433 47.10 -4.17 -1.78
C LYS A 433 48.49 -4.77 -1.63
N GLN A 434 48.81 -5.35 -0.46
CA GLN A 434 50.10 -6.00 -0.21
C GLN A 434 50.31 -7.19 -1.16
N HIS A 435 49.33 -8.07 -1.29
CA HIS A 435 49.42 -9.22 -2.20
C HIS A 435 49.64 -8.79 -3.66
N LEU A 436 48.91 -7.76 -4.14
CA LEU A 436 49.07 -7.25 -5.51
C LEU A 436 50.45 -6.64 -5.76
N GLN A 437 51.11 -6.10 -4.74
CA GLN A 437 52.49 -5.60 -4.85
C GLN A 437 53.51 -6.72 -5.05
N GLU A 438 53.24 -7.93 -4.54
CA GLU A 438 54.12 -9.10 -4.65
C GLU A 438 54.12 -9.72 -6.06
N GLU A 439 53.09 -9.46 -6.87
CA GLU A 439 52.91 -9.99 -8.24
C GLU A 439 53.95 -9.47 -9.26
N LYS A 440 54.74 -8.44 -8.92
CA LYS A 440 55.75 -7.81 -9.80
C LYS A 440 55.24 -7.34 -11.17
N LYS A 441 53.92 -7.17 -11.32
CA LYS A 441 53.23 -6.66 -12.52
C LYS A 441 52.89 -5.17 -12.46
N ASN A 442 53.29 -4.47 -11.40
CA ASN A 442 52.92 -3.08 -11.12
C ASN A 442 51.39 -2.85 -11.17
N LEU A 443 50.61 -3.81 -10.68
CA LEU A 443 49.15 -3.69 -10.63
C LEU A 443 48.75 -2.62 -9.61
N LYS A 444 47.73 -1.85 -9.97
CA LYS A 444 47.20 -0.75 -9.15
C LYS A 444 45.88 -1.16 -8.51
N LEU A 445 45.59 -0.63 -7.32
CA LEU A 445 44.33 -0.87 -6.62
C LEU A 445 43.66 0.47 -6.26
N VAL A 446 42.37 0.54 -6.57
CA VAL A 446 41.46 1.59 -6.12
C VAL A 446 40.35 0.95 -5.30
N ASP A 447 40.24 1.37 -4.05
CA ASP A 447 39.15 1.01 -3.14
C ASP A 447 38.00 1.99 -3.34
N ALA A 448 36.93 1.55 -3.99
CA ALA A 448 35.83 2.41 -4.43
C ALA A 448 34.45 1.79 -4.15
N PRO A 449 34.11 1.49 -2.89
CA PRO A 449 32.78 1.04 -2.53
C PRO A 449 31.70 2.05 -2.92
N VAL A 450 30.51 1.52 -3.19
CA VAL A 450 29.42 2.29 -3.78
C VAL A 450 28.18 2.36 -2.88
N SER A 451 27.33 3.37 -3.11
CA SER A 451 26.02 3.53 -2.50
C SER A 451 25.01 4.07 -3.53
N GLY A 452 23.72 3.74 -3.35
CA GLY A 452 22.64 4.22 -4.21
C GLY A 452 21.72 3.14 -4.81
N GLY A 453 22.05 1.86 -4.65
CA GLY A 453 21.22 0.75 -5.09
C GLY A 453 21.15 0.57 -6.62
N VAL A 454 20.36 -0.42 -7.06
CA VAL A 454 20.32 -0.91 -8.45
C VAL A 454 19.90 0.18 -9.43
N ILE A 455 18.95 1.04 -9.04
CA ILE A 455 18.43 2.12 -9.89
C ILE A 455 19.53 3.15 -10.19
N ARG A 456 20.25 3.62 -9.16
CA ARG A 456 21.34 4.59 -9.36
C ARG A 456 22.52 3.98 -10.09
N ALA A 457 22.79 2.69 -9.92
CA ALA A 457 23.79 1.97 -10.71
C ALA A 457 23.46 1.99 -12.21
N ALA A 458 22.21 1.66 -12.58
CA ALA A 458 21.77 1.65 -13.97
C ALA A 458 21.73 3.04 -14.63
N ASN A 459 21.59 4.10 -13.82
CA ASN A 459 21.55 5.49 -14.27
C ASN A 459 22.91 6.19 -14.23
N GLY A 460 23.96 5.53 -13.72
CA GLY A 460 25.27 6.18 -13.54
C GLY A 460 25.28 7.28 -12.49
N THR A 461 24.35 7.24 -11.53
CA THR A 461 24.20 8.28 -10.50
C THR A 461 24.63 7.78 -9.12
N LEU A 462 25.53 6.80 -9.05
CA LEU A 462 25.99 6.27 -7.76
C LEU A 462 26.71 7.33 -6.93
N THR A 463 26.74 7.08 -5.62
CA THR A 463 27.74 7.69 -4.75
C THR A 463 28.92 6.74 -4.63
N ILE A 464 30.13 7.21 -4.96
CA ILE A 464 31.36 6.41 -4.91
C ILE A 464 32.35 7.05 -3.93
N MET A 465 32.89 6.24 -3.02
CA MET A 465 33.89 6.64 -2.02
C MET A 465 35.24 6.04 -2.40
N ALA A 466 35.97 6.71 -3.29
CA ALA A 466 37.20 6.19 -3.89
C ALA A 466 38.45 6.54 -3.06
N SER A 467 39.37 5.60 -2.90
CA SER A 467 40.66 5.82 -2.24
C SER A 467 41.74 4.95 -2.89
N GLY A 468 42.98 5.44 -2.87
CA GLY A 468 44.11 4.77 -3.52
C GLY A 468 45.30 5.70 -3.68
N THR A 469 46.34 5.23 -4.35
CA THR A 469 47.44 6.10 -4.77
C THR A 469 46.96 7.08 -5.84
N GLU A 470 47.54 8.27 -5.91
CA GLU A 470 47.20 9.28 -6.93
C GLU A 470 47.29 8.72 -8.36
N GLU A 471 48.33 7.92 -8.65
CA GLU A 471 48.51 7.27 -9.95
C GLU A 471 47.35 6.32 -10.29
N ALA A 472 46.93 5.48 -9.34
CA ALA A 472 45.80 4.58 -9.51
C ALA A 472 44.50 5.34 -9.74
N LEU A 473 44.24 6.38 -8.94
CA LEU A 473 43.04 7.21 -9.07
C LEU A 473 42.97 7.94 -10.42
N LYS A 474 44.08 8.54 -10.89
CA LYS A 474 44.16 9.15 -12.22
C LYS A 474 43.91 8.16 -13.35
N SER A 475 44.33 6.91 -13.20
CA SER A 475 44.10 5.87 -14.23
C SER A 475 42.64 5.47 -14.38
N VAL A 476 41.77 5.78 -13.42
CA VAL A 476 40.35 5.37 -13.42
C VAL A 476 39.35 6.52 -13.28
N GLY A 477 39.82 7.77 -13.19
CA GLY A 477 38.95 8.92 -12.93
C GLY A 477 37.76 9.04 -13.89
N SER A 478 37.99 8.81 -15.19
CA SER A 478 36.94 8.81 -16.22
C SER A 478 35.91 7.68 -16.02
N VAL A 479 36.34 6.51 -15.58
CA VAL A 479 35.47 5.35 -15.27
C VAL A 479 34.61 5.62 -14.04
N LEU A 480 35.22 6.13 -12.97
CA LEU A 480 34.51 6.45 -11.73
C LEU A 480 33.46 7.55 -11.98
N SER A 481 33.83 8.60 -12.72
CA SER A 481 32.92 9.69 -13.09
C SER A 481 31.73 9.20 -13.91
N ALA A 482 31.92 8.29 -14.87
CA ALA A 482 30.84 7.74 -15.69
C ALA A 482 29.79 6.95 -14.89
N LEU A 483 30.17 6.44 -13.72
CA LEU A 483 29.34 5.63 -12.83
C LEU A 483 28.69 6.43 -11.70
N SER A 484 29.09 7.68 -11.49
CA SER A 484 28.73 8.44 -10.29
C SER A 484 28.14 9.81 -10.59
N GLU A 485 27.14 10.19 -9.80
CA GLU A 485 26.75 11.58 -9.63
C GLU A 485 27.54 12.23 -8.50
N ASN A 486 27.91 11.43 -7.48
CA ASN A 486 28.62 11.92 -6.30
C ASN A 486 29.91 11.10 -6.12
N LEU A 487 31.02 11.62 -6.64
CA LEU A 487 32.35 11.03 -6.46
C LEU A 487 33.09 11.74 -5.31
N TYR A 488 33.59 10.95 -4.36
CA TYR A 488 34.39 11.43 -3.24
C TYR A 488 35.74 10.71 -3.25
N VAL A 489 36.85 11.45 -3.31
CA VAL A 489 38.19 10.88 -3.14
C VAL A 489 38.63 11.03 -1.69
N ILE A 490 38.80 9.90 -1.00
CA ILE A 490 39.13 9.82 0.42
C ILE A 490 40.65 9.58 0.59
N ASN A 491 41.31 10.51 1.26
CA ASN A 491 42.71 10.40 1.69
C ASN A 491 42.87 9.31 2.76
N GLY A 492 44.08 8.75 2.85
CA GLY A 492 44.39 7.61 3.74
C GLY A 492 44.81 6.35 2.99
N GLY A 493 44.75 6.36 1.66
CA GLY A 493 45.10 5.21 0.82
C GLY A 493 44.01 4.12 0.82
N CYS A 494 44.31 2.97 0.21
CA CYS A 494 43.37 1.86 0.11
C CYS A 494 42.89 1.41 1.50
N GLY A 495 41.58 1.28 1.67
CA GLY A 495 40.93 1.00 2.95
C GLY A 495 40.13 2.20 3.46
N ALA A 496 40.52 3.43 3.12
CA ALA A 496 39.83 4.63 3.59
C ALA A 496 38.41 4.77 3.01
N GLY A 497 38.23 4.43 1.72
CA GLY A 497 36.90 4.37 1.10
C GLY A 497 36.01 3.31 1.76
N SER A 498 36.56 2.13 1.99
CA SER A 498 35.91 1.05 2.74
C SER A 498 35.57 1.44 4.19
N SER A 499 36.40 2.24 4.87
CA SER A 499 36.09 2.75 6.22
C SER A 499 34.87 3.68 6.22
N VAL A 500 34.77 4.60 5.26
CA VAL A 500 33.57 5.46 5.13
C VAL A 500 32.33 4.62 4.85
N LYS A 501 32.45 3.64 3.93
CA LYS A 501 31.35 2.73 3.60
C LYS A 501 30.91 1.91 4.80
N MET A 502 31.85 1.37 5.59
CA MET A 502 31.58 0.61 6.82
C MET A 502 30.77 1.44 7.81
N VAL A 503 31.16 2.70 8.08
CA VAL A 503 30.41 3.59 8.97
C VAL A 503 29.00 3.87 8.44
N ASN A 504 28.85 4.06 7.13
CA ASN A 504 27.53 4.20 6.52
C ASN A 504 26.69 2.91 6.69
N GLN A 505 27.29 1.73 6.55
CA GLN A 505 26.58 0.46 6.70
C GLN A 505 26.23 0.14 8.17
N LEU A 506 27.03 0.61 9.13
CA LEU A 506 26.67 0.59 10.56
C LEU A 506 25.33 1.29 10.77
N LEU A 507 25.23 2.55 10.36
CA LEU A 507 24.00 3.34 10.54
C LEU A 507 22.84 2.74 9.76
N ALA A 508 23.06 2.35 8.50
CA ALA A 508 22.04 1.72 7.69
C ALA A 508 21.46 0.46 8.36
N GLY A 509 22.33 -0.45 8.85
CA GLY A 509 21.89 -1.69 9.48
C GLY A 509 21.16 -1.44 10.80
N VAL A 510 21.69 -0.54 11.64
CA VAL A 510 21.02 -0.15 12.88
C VAL A 510 19.65 0.45 12.58
N HIS A 511 19.53 1.41 11.66
CA HIS A 511 18.27 2.06 11.33
C HIS A 511 17.21 1.09 10.79
N ILE A 512 17.58 0.06 10.01
CA ILE A 512 16.64 -0.99 9.56
C ILE A 512 16.14 -1.81 10.77
N ALA A 513 17.06 -2.25 11.65
CA ALA A 513 16.69 -3.01 12.84
C ALA A 513 15.85 -2.16 13.81
N THR A 514 16.13 -0.87 13.92
CA THR A 514 15.33 0.08 14.70
C THR A 514 13.95 0.28 14.10
N ALA A 515 13.81 0.37 12.77
CA ALA A 515 12.51 0.45 12.12
C ALA A 515 11.64 -0.78 12.45
N ALA A 516 12.25 -1.97 12.45
CA ALA A 516 11.60 -3.20 12.87
C ALA A 516 11.14 -3.17 14.34
N GLU A 517 12.02 -2.78 15.27
CA GLU A 517 11.69 -2.65 16.70
C GLU A 517 10.56 -1.63 16.92
N ALA A 518 10.66 -0.46 16.28
CA ALA A 518 9.71 0.64 16.38
C ALA A 518 8.32 0.27 15.86
N LEU A 519 8.23 -0.35 14.68
CA LEU A 519 6.95 -0.76 14.10
C LEU A 519 6.32 -1.92 14.88
N ALA A 520 7.12 -2.90 15.33
CA ALA A 520 6.62 -3.98 16.16
C ALA A 520 6.11 -3.48 17.53
N PHE A 521 6.80 -2.50 18.12
CA PHE A 521 6.36 -1.84 19.34
C PHE A 521 5.08 -1.01 19.11
N GLY A 522 5.02 -0.24 18.01
CA GLY A 522 3.82 0.50 17.61
C GLY A 522 2.61 -0.40 17.39
N ALA A 523 2.80 -1.54 16.73
CA ALA A 523 1.76 -2.56 16.56
C ALA A 523 1.33 -3.14 17.92
N ARG A 524 2.27 -3.38 18.84
CA ARG A 524 1.97 -3.88 20.19
C ARG A 524 1.16 -2.87 21.03
N LEU A 525 1.42 -1.58 20.82
CA LEU A 525 0.68 -0.46 21.40
C LEU A 525 -0.74 -0.31 20.81
N GLY A 526 -1.07 -1.05 19.73
CA GLY A 526 -2.34 -0.97 19.02
C GLY A 526 -2.44 0.23 18.07
N VAL A 527 -1.30 0.84 17.69
CA VAL A 527 -1.26 1.94 16.74
C VAL A 527 -1.35 1.40 15.31
N ASN A 528 -2.08 2.10 14.43
CA ASN A 528 -2.04 1.83 13.00
C ASN A 528 -0.62 2.00 12.46
N THR A 529 0.05 0.92 12.03
CA THR A 529 1.47 0.99 11.62
C THR A 529 1.68 1.80 10.35
N LYS A 530 0.69 1.89 9.46
CA LYS A 530 0.72 2.74 8.27
C LYS A 530 0.59 4.23 8.64
N SER A 531 -0.38 4.59 9.48
CA SER A 531 -0.50 5.96 9.99
C SER A 531 0.70 6.36 10.84
N LEU A 532 1.24 5.44 11.64
CA LEU A 532 2.48 5.62 12.40
C LEU A 532 3.65 5.93 11.45
N PHE A 533 3.82 5.15 10.38
CA PHE A 533 4.83 5.39 9.37
C PHE A 533 4.72 6.80 8.77
N GLU A 534 3.51 7.24 8.40
CA GLU A 534 3.27 8.58 7.85
C GLU A 534 3.63 9.71 8.83
N VAL A 535 3.30 9.55 10.12
CA VAL A 535 3.71 10.52 11.15
C VAL A 535 5.23 10.56 11.28
N ILE A 536 5.88 9.39 11.39
CA ILE A 536 7.32 9.29 11.63
C ILE A 536 8.15 9.85 10.48
N LEU A 537 7.70 9.71 9.22
CA LEU A 537 8.37 10.32 8.07
C LEU A 537 8.58 11.84 8.20
N ASN A 538 7.77 12.51 9.02
CA ASN A 538 7.80 13.95 9.20
C ASN A 538 8.35 14.38 10.57
N SER A 539 8.73 13.43 11.44
CA SER A 539 9.24 13.70 12.78
C SER A 539 10.75 13.42 12.89
N GLU A 540 11.34 13.85 14.01
CA GLU A 540 12.78 13.71 14.29
C GLU A 540 13.28 12.25 14.26
N GLY A 541 12.40 11.30 14.53
CA GLY A 541 12.68 9.86 14.44
C GLY A 541 12.89 9.34 13.01
N ASN A 542 12.74 10.16 11.97
CA ASN A 542 12.91 9.73 10.59
C ASN A 542 14.37 9.35 10.25
N SER A 543 14.53 8.32 9.44
CA SER A 543 15.79 7.95 8.78
C SER A 543 15.55 7.51 7.34
N TRP A 544 16.60 7.58 6.51
CA TRP A 544 16.50 7.14 5.12
C TRP A 544 16.04 5.67 5.05
N MET A 545 16.58 4.81 5.93
CA MET A 545 16.21 3.41 6.00
C MET A 545 14.80 3.17 6.54
N PHE A 546 14.32 3.97 7.50
CA PHE A 546 12.92 3.88 7.94
C PHE A 546 11.98 4.16 6.78
N GLY A 547 12.18 5.28 6.07
CA GLY A 547 11.38 5.66 4.90
C GLY A 547 11.39 4.62 3.79
N ASN A 548 12.49 3.88 3.65
CA ASN A 548 12.64 2.88 2.59
C ASN A 548 12.18 1.47 2.97
N ARG A 549 12.40 1.00 4.22
CA ARG A 549 12.13 -0.39 4.63
C ARG A 549 10.84 -0.58 5.41
N ALA A 550 10.35 0.44 6.13
CA ALA A 550 9.08 0.34 6.84
C ALA A 550 7.90 -0.08 5.92
N PRO A 551 7.78 0.41 4.67
CA PRO A 551 6.72 -0.05 3.77
C PRO A 551 6.76 -1.57 3.50
N HIS A 552 7.95 -2.16 3.34
CA HIS A 552 8.09 -3.60 3.12
C HIS A 552 7.59 -4.41 4.32
N MET A 553 7.85 -3.93 5.54
CA MET A 553 7.40 -4.55 6.79
C MET A 553 5.87 -4.45 6.95
N ILE A 554 5.29 -3.30 6.61
CA ILE A 554 3.84 -3.04 6.72
C ILE A 554 3.05 -3.82 5.66
N ASP A 555 3.57 -3.86 4.43
CA ASP A 555 2.94 -4.55 3.30
C ASP A 555 3.17 -6.08 3.32
N ASN A 556 4.07 -6.56 4.19
CA ASN A 556 4.49 -7.97 4.29
C ASN A 556 5.08 -8.50 2.95
N ASP A 557 5.75 -7.63 2.18
CA ASP A 557 6.43 -7.97 0.93
C ASP A 557 7.95 -7.97 1.15
N TYR A 558 8.54 -9.16 1.14
CA TYR A 558 9.99 -9.34 1.33
C TYR A 558 10.68 -9.84 0.07
N THR A 559 10.17 -9.43 -1.11
CA THR A 559 10.89 -9.60 -2.37
C THR A 559 12.27 -8.94 -2.23
N PRO A 560 13.37 -9.69 -2.33
CA PRO A 560 14.67 -9.21 -1.89
C PRO A 560 15.24 -8.17 -2.86
N HIS A 561 15.34 -6.92 -2.40
CA HIS A 561 16.14 -5.88 -3.04
C HIS A 561 17.54 -5.77 -2.42
N SER A 562 17.64 -6.12 -1.13
CA SER A 562 18.85 -6.39 -0.38
C SER A 562 18.49 -7.42 0.68
N ALA A 563 19.28 -8.47 0.84
CA ALA A 563 18.88 -9.60 1.68
C ALA A 563 19.30 -9.42 3.15
N ILE A 564 18.63 -10.09 4.10
CA ILE A 564 19.06 -10.15 5.51
C ILE A 564 20.55 -10.51 5.62
N ASP A 565 21.02 -11.51 4.86
CA ASP A 565 22.41 -11.96 4.91
C ASP A 565 23.42 -10.89 4.46
N ILE A 566 22.98 -9.85 3.72
CA ILE A 566 23.84 -8.69 3.40
C ILE A 566 24.15 -7.90 4.67
N PHE A 567 23.17 -7.70 5.56
CA PHE A 567 23.39 -6.99 6.82
C PHE A 567 24.00 -7.88 7.92
N VAL A 568 23.83 -9.20 7.86
CA VAL A 568 24.69 -10.12 8.62
C VAL A 568 26.16 -9.90 8.26
N LYS A 569 26.47 -9.86 6.96
CA LYS A 569 27.84 -9.64 6.49
C LYS A 569 28.35 -8.23 6.81
N ASP A 570 27.60 -7.18 6.46
CA ASP A 570 28.04 -5.79 6.59
C ASP A 570 28.21 -5.36 8.05
N LEU A 571 27.27 -5.71 8.94
CA LEU A 571 27.46 -5.48 10.37
C LEU A 571 28.53 -6.43 10.96
N GLY A 572 28.70 -7.62 10.40
CA GLY A 572 29.85 -8.48 10.71
C GLY A 572 31.20 -7.79 10.46
N ILE A 573 31.34 -7.07 9.35
CA ILE A 573 32.53 -6.25 9.05
C ILE A 573 32.70 -5.16 10.12
N VAL A 574 31.63 -4.44 10.45
CA VAL A 574 31.64 -3.38 11.48
C VAL A 574 32.14 -3.92 12.83
N ILE A 575 31.61 -5.05 13.29
CA ILE A 575 32.01 -5.66 14.57
C ILE A 575 33.44 -6.23 14.52
N GLY A 576 33.86 -6.78 13.38
CA GLY A 576 35.23 -7.24 13.18
C GLY A 576 36.24 -6.10 13.30
N GLU A 577 36.00 -5.01 12.59
CA GLU A 577 36.88 -3.83 12.59
C GLU A 577 36.85 -3.08 13.92
N SER A 578 35.70 -3.01 14.59
CA SER A 578 35.63 -2.40 15.93
C SER A 578 36.49 -3.15 16.94
N SER A 579 36.56 -4.48 16.81
CA SER A 579 37.43 -5.33 17.63
C SER A 579 38.92 -5.07 17.35
N VAL A 580 39.30 -4.89 16.08
CA VAL A 580 40.67 -4.53 15.68
C VAL A 580 41.06 -3.15 16.21
N LEU A 581 40.18 -2.16 16.07
CA LEU A 581 40.38 -0.79 16.51
C LEU A 581 40.23 -0.58 18.03
N LYS A 582 39.77 -1.63 18.74
CA LYS A 582 39.47 -1.67 20.17
C LYS A 582 38.48 -0.57 20.59
N ILE A 583 37.42 -0.40 19.79
CA ILE A 583 36.35 0.56 20.05
C ILE A 583 35.04 -0.20 20.31
N PRO A 584 34.34 0.05 21.43
CA PRO A 584 33.09 -0.64 21.73
C PRO A 584 31.95 -0.12 20.85
N LEU A 585 31.16 -1.01 20.25
CA LEU A 585 29.93 -0.66 19.53
C LEU A 585 28.79 -1.51 20.08
N TYR A 586 27.97 -0.93 20.95
CA TYR A 586 26.95 -1.64 21.70
C TYR A 586 25.65 -1.78 20.90
N VAL A 587 25.11 -0.69 20.35
CA VAL A 587 23.87 -0.69 19.58
C VAL A 587 24.06 -1.48 18.29
N SER A 588 25.18 -1.27 17.61
CA SER A 588 25.53 -1.97 16.38
C SER A 588 25.67 -3.49 16.60
N ALA A 589 26.20 -3.93 17.75
CA ALA A 589 26.30 -5.35 18.08
C ALA A 589 24.92 -5.98 18.28
N VAL A 590 23.99 -5.30 18.96
CA VAL A 590 22.62 -5.80 19.12
C VAL A 590 21.90 -5.85 17.77
N ALA A 591 22.04 -4.83 16.92
CA ALA A 591 21.47 -4.84 15.57
C ALA A 591 21.97 -6.03 14.76
N HIS A 592 23.28 -6.31 14.81
CA HIS A 592 23.86 -7.49 14.15
C HIS A 592 23.24 -8.81 14.64
N GLN A 593 22.99 -8.94 15.95
CA GLN A 593 22.32 -10.12 16.51
C GLN A 593 20.87 -10.27 16.02
N GLN A 594 20.16 -9.18 15.73
CA GLN A 594 18.81 -9.27 15.14
C GLN A 594 18.87 -9.85 13.71
N PHE A 595 19.79 -9.39 12.87
CA PHE A 595 19.98 -9.95 11.53
C PHE A 595 20.44 -11.41 11.55
N LEU A 596 21.37 -11.76 12.46
CA LEU A 596 21.79 -13.15 12.67
C LEU A 596 20.61 -14.05 13.08
N SER A 597 19.74 -13.55 13.96
CA SER A 597 18.53 -14.28 14.38
C SER A 597 17.57 -14.50 13.21
N GLY A 598 17.39 -13.50 12.35
CA GLY A 598 16.57 -13.63 11.13
C GLY A 598 17.17 -14.63 10.13
N SER A 599 18.48 -14.55 9.90
CA SER A 599 19.22 -15.48 9.04
C SER A 599 19.11 -16.93 9.55
N ALA A 600 19.36 -17.15 10.85
CA ALA A 600 19.22 -18.45 11.52
C ALA A 600 17.79 -19.01 11.50
N SER A 601 16.78 -18.14 11.39
CA SER A 601 15.36 -18.52 11.24
C SER A 601 14.98 -18.91 9.79
N GLY A 602 15.95 -18.98 8.87
CA GLY A 602 15.75 -19.36 7.48
C GLY A 602 15.35 -18.20 6.56
N TRP A 603 15.42 -16.95 7.03
CA TRP A 603 15.02 -15.77 6.27
C TRP A 603 16.18 -15.04 5.60
N GLY A 604 17.40 -15.59 5.65
CA GLY A 604 18.62 -14.94 5.15
C GLY A 604 18.54 -14.40 3.72
N ARG A 605 17.75 -15.05 2.84
CA ARG A 605 17.53 -14.66 1.43
C ARG A 605 16.34 -13.73 1.20
N LEU A 606 15.54 -13.45 2.22
CA LEU A 606 14.45 -12.47 2.13
C LEU A 606 15.02 -11.05 2.22
N ASP A 607 14.23 -10.07 1.79
CA ASP A 607 14.56 -8.65 1.96
C ASP A 607 14.98 -8.33 3.40
N ASP A 608 15.95 -7.45 3.60
CA ASP A 608 16.50 -7.11 4.91
C ASP A 608 15.46 -6.51 5.88
N ALA A 609 14.35 -5.97 5.35
CA ALA A 609 13.17 -5.59 6.13
C ALA A 609 12.52 -6.78 6.87
N ALA A 610 12.74 -8.02 6.42
CA ALA A 610 12.24 -9.22 7.09
C ALA A 610 12.84 -9.43 8.49
N VAL A 611 13.83 -8.64 8.91
CA VAL A 611 14.30 -8.60 10.30
C VAL A 611 13.16 -8.28 11.29
N VAL A 612 12.10 -7.60 10.85
CA VAL A 612 10.87 -7.39 11.65
C VAL A 612 10.23 -8.69 12.14
N LYS A 613 10.36 -9.78 11.36
CA LYS A 613 9.83 -11.09 11.72
C LYS A 613 10.45 -11.65 13.00
N VAL A 614 11.66 -11.21 13.38
CA VAL A 614 12.28 -11.58 14.66
C VAL A 614 11.39 -11.10 15.82
N TYR A 615 10.93 -9.85 15.78
CA TYR A 615 10.00 -9.32 16.77
C TYR A 615 8.61 -9.98 16.67
N GLU A 616 8.10 -10.22 15.47
CA GLU A 616 6.81 -10.89 15.29
C GLU A 616 6.80 -12.30 15.88
N VAL A 617 7.88 -13.07 15.70
CA VAL A 617 8.00 -14.41 16.26
C VAL A 617 8.19 -14.37 17.78
N LEU A 618 9.03 -13.46 18.28
CA LEU A 618 9.30 -13.36 19.71
C LEU A 618 8.08 -12.92 20.52
N THR A 619 7.21 -12.10 19.95
CA THR A 619 6.14 -11.41 20.69
C THR A 619 4.73 -11.79 20.25
N GLY A 620 4.59 -12.45 19.10
CA GLY A 620 3.30 -12.74 18.48
C GLY A 620 2.62 -11.53 17.82
N VAL A 621 3.24 -10.34 17.88
CA VAL A 621 2.71 -9.15 17.22
C VAL A 621 2.81 -9.28 15.70
N LYS A 622 1.88 -8.66 14.98
CA LYS A 622 1.95 -8.50 13.52
C LYS A 622 2.09 -7.03 13.18
N VAL A 623 3.15 -6.71 12.44
CA VAL A 623 3.37 -5.35 11.92
C VAL A 623 2.49 -5.10 10.70
N GLU A 624 2.23 -6.16 9.93
CA GLU A 624 1.27 -6.10 8.83
C GLU A 624 -0.10 -5.67 9.36
N GLN A 625 -0.68 -4.65 8.72
CA GLN A 625 -2.07 -4.31 8.96
C GLN A 625 -2.94 -4.87 7.85
N LYS A 626 -3.26 -6.14 8.02
CA LYS A 626 -4.39 -6.72 7.32
C LYS A 626 -5.66 -6.30 8.02
N VAL A 627 -6.63 -5.82 7.24
CA VAL A 627 -8.01 -5.73 7.71
C VAL A 627 -8.40 -7.12 8.25
N PRO A 628 -8.93 -7.23 9.47
CA PRO A 628 -9.20 -8.53 10.07
C PRO A 628 -10.31 -9.27 9.31
N VAL A 629 -10.19 -10.59 9.25
CA VAL A 629 -11.33 -11.46 8.91
C VAL A 629 -12.29 -11.42 10.09
N LEU A 630 -13.52 -10.96 9.84
CA LEU A 630 -14.52 -10.82 10.90
C LEU A 630 -15.44 -12.04 10.94
N LYS A 631 -16.01 -12.33 12.10
CA LYS A 631 -17.06 -13.34 12.22
C LYS A 631 -18.42 -12.72 11.93
N LYS A 632 -19.07 -13.16 10.85
CA LYS A 632 -20.31 -12.58 10.33
C LYS A 632 -21.40 -12.52 11.40
N SER A 633 -21.62 -13.61 12.13
CA SER A 633 -22.65 -13.67 13.19
C SER A 633 -22.45 -12.66 14.33
N GLU A 634 -21.21 -12.30 14.65
CA GLU A 634 -20.89 -11.31 15.69
C GLU A 634 -21.08 -9.89 15.18
N VAL A 635 -20.54 -9.59 13.99
CA VAL A 635 -20.69 -8.27 13.35
C VAL A 635 -22.17 -7.93 13.13
N MET A 636 -22.97 -8.88 12.65
CA MET A 636 -24.40 -8.62 12.41
C MET A 636 -25.16 -8.27 13.70
N LYS A 637 -24.73 -8.78 14.87
CA LYS A 637 -25.32 -8.45 16.17
C LYS A 637 -24.85 -7.09 16.71
N SER A 638 -23.66 -6.63 16.32
CA SER A 638 -23.12 -5.34 16.78
C SER A 638 -23.66 -4.15 15.98
N LEU A 639 -24.19 -4.38 14.78
CA LEU A 639 -24.79 -3.33 13.96
C LEU A 639 -26.10 -2.79 14.60
N PRO A 640 -26.43 -1.50 14.40
CA PRO A 640 -27.74 -0.96 14.78
C PRO A 640 -28.88 -1.80 14.18
N ALA A 641 -30.05 -1.83 14.83
CA ALA A 641 -31.23 -2.50 14.27
C ALA A 641 -31.61 -1.91 12.90
N GLU A 642 -32.09 -2.75 11.99
CA GLU A 642 -32.51 -2.31 10.65
C GLU A 642 -33.65 -1.29 10.72
N TRP A 643 -33.79 -0.48 9.66
CA TRP A 643 -34.88 0.48 9.55
C TRP A 643 -36.24 -0.23 9.65
N SER A 644 -37.11 0.29 10.52
CA SER A 644 -38.33 -0.41 10.93
C SER A 644 -39.42 -0.47 9.86
N GLU A 645 -39.47 0.53 8.97
CA GLU A 645 -40.45 0.59 7.89
C GLU A 645 -39.91 -0.09 6.63
N ASP A 646 -40.80 -0.55 5.75
CA ASP A 646 -40.46 -1.13 4.44
C ASP A 646 -40.49 -0.06 3.34
N PRO A 647 -39.31 0.40 2.86
CA PRO A 647 -39.23 1.42 1.82
C PRO A 647 -39.80 0.96 0.47
N LEU A 648 -39.97 -0.34 0.24
CA LEU A 648 -40.18 -0.88 -1.10
C LEU A 648 -41.47 -0.37 -1.75
N GLU A 649 -42.54 -0.22 -0.97
CA GLU A 649 -43.81 0.33 -1.47
C GLU A 649 -43.67 1.81 -1.84
N ASN A 650 -42.95 2.58 -1.04
CA ASN A 650 -42.64 3.98 -1.32
C ASN A 650 -41.78 4.11 -2.58
N ILE A 651 -40.75 3.27 -2.75
CA ILE A 651 -39.91 3.23 -3.95
C ILE A 651 -40.78 2.97 -5.18
N GLN A 652 -41.68 1.97 -5.13
CA GLN A 652 -42.58 1.67 -6.25
C GLN A 652 -43.49 2.85 -6.62
N ALA A 653 -43.92 3.65 -5.64
CA ALA A 653 -44.67 4.87 -5.89
C ALA A 653 -43.78 5.98 -6.49
N LEU A 654 -42.61 6.23 -5.91
CA LEU A 654 -41.68 7.29 -6.30
C LEU A 654 -41.11 7.09 -7.71
N VAL A 655 -40.76 5.86 -8.10
CA VAL A 655 -40.23 5.56 -9.44
C VAL A 655 -41.26 5.89 -10.53
N LYS A 656 -42.56 5.67 -10.27
CA LYS A 656 -43.65 6.05 -11.19
C LYS A 656 -43.77 7.57 -11.33
N VAL A 657 -43.49 8.33 -10.27
CA VAL A 657 -43.51 9.80 -10.25
C VAL A 657 -42.29 10.39 -10.96
N SER A 658 -41.10 9.85 -10.68
CA SER A 658 -39.81 10.34 -11.19
C SER A 658 -39.72 10.30 -12.72
N LYS A 659 -40.37 9.32 -13.38
CA LYS A 659 -40.29 9.08 -14.84
C LYS A 659 -38.86 8.91 -15.38
N MET A 660 -37.87 8.72 -14.50
CA MET A 660 -36.48 8.44 -14.87
C MET A 660 -36.31 6.96 -15.21
N VAL A 661 -35.81 6.68 -16.40
CA VAL A 661 -35.48 5.32 -16.85
C VAL A 661 -34.08 4.94 -16.36
N LEU A 662 -33.95 3.79 -15.72
CA LEU A 662 -32.64 3.26 -15.34
C LEU A 662 -32.00 2.52 -16.51
N VAL A 663 -30.87 3.00 -17.01
CA VAL A 663 -30.12 2.35 -18.11
C VAL A 663 -28.89 1.67 -17.52
N VAL A 664 -28.90 0.34 -17.49
CA VAL A 664 -27.84 -0.44 -16.85
C VAL A 664 -26.85 -0.92 -17.91
N LEU A 665 -25.61 -0.45 -17.84
CA LEU A 665 -24.50 -0.96 -18.64
C LEU A 665 -23.83 -2.08 -17.86
N ASP A 666 -24.03 -3.32 -18.32
CA ASP A 666 -23.56 -4.51 -17.61
C ASP A 666 -22.26 -5.03 -18.22
N ASP A 667 -21.18 -4.98 -17.44
CA ASP A 667 -19.83 -5.37 -17.87
C ASP A 667 -19.67 -6.90 -18.05
N ASP A 668 -20.65 -7.68 -17.58
CA ASP A 668 -20.71 -9.15 -17.62
C ASP A 668 -22.18 -9.62 -17.56
N PRO A 669 -22.65 -10.55 -18.40
CA PRO A 669 -24.07 -10.99 -18.46
C PRO A 669 -24.67 -11.51 -17.15
N THR A 670 -23.86 -11.82 -16.14
CA THR A 670 -24.38 -12.21 -14.83
C THR A 670 -24.97 -11.06 -14.03
N GLY A 671 -25.03 -9.81 -14.51
CA GLY A 671 -25.58 -8.70 -13.71
C GLY A 671 -27.09 -8.66 -13.58
N THR A 672 -27.80 -9.42 -14.41
CA THR A 672 -29.27 -9.58 -14.38
C THR A 672 -29.77 -10.44 -13.21
N GLN A 673 -28.93 -10.73 -12.23
CA GLN A 673 -29.14 -11.71 -11.18
C GLN A 673 -30.34 -11.48 -10.29
N THR A 674 -30.75 -10.24 -10.03
CA THR A 674 -31.77 -9.89 -9.03
C THR A 674 -33.05 -9.32 -9.64
N VAL A 675 -33.12 -9.21 -10.97
CA VAL A 675 -34.23 -8.59 -11.69
C VAL A 675 -35.11 -9.64 -12.41
N HIS A 676 -36.35 -9.27 -12.71
CA HIS A 676 -37.26 -10.04 -13.55
C HIS A 676 -38.19 -9.08 -14.31
N ASP A 677 -38.75 -9.55 -15.41
CA ASP A 677 -39.57 -8.80 -16.37
C ASP A 677 -38.85 -7.56 -16.95
N ILE A 678 -37.53 -7.67 -17.16
CA ILE A 678 -36.66 -6.59 -17.70
C ILE A 678 -36.03 -7.02 -19.03
N GLU A 679 -35.94 -6.09 -19.98
CA GLU A 679 -35.26 -6.29 -21.27
C GLU A 679 -33.74 -6.15 -21.14
N VAL A 680 -33.02 -7.02 -21.84
CA VAL A 680 -31.57 -7.01 -22.03
C VAL A 680 -31.29 -6.83 -23.51
N LEU A 681 -30.68 -5.70 -23.86
CA LEU A 681 -30.25 -5.37 -25.20
C LEU A 681 -28.79 -5.80 -25.39
N THR A 682 -28.51 -6.46 -26.50
CA THR A 682 -27.15 -6.82 -26.91
C THR A 682 -26.71 -5.99 -28.13
N GLU A 683 -27.62 -5.19 -28.68
CA GLU A 683 -27.37 -4.14 -29.65
C GLU A 683 -27.91 -2.79 -29.16
N TRP A 684 -27.21 -1.70 -29.46
CA TRP A 684 -27.49 -0.35 -28.93
C TRP A 684 -27.42 0.72 -30.02
N SER A 685 -27.97 0.41 -31.20
CA SER A 685 -28.19 1.44 -32.22
C SER A 685 -29.16 2.50 -31.72
N VAL A 686 -29.04 3.73 -32.23
CA VAL A 686 -29.95 4.83 -31.86
C VAL A 686 -31.41 4.44 -32.11
N GLU A 687 -31.71 3.74 -33.21
CA GLU A 687 -33.05 3.25 -33.54
C GLU A 687 -33.57 2.24 -32.49
N SER A 688 -32.76 1.26 -32.12
CA SER A 688 -33.13 0.24 -31.11
C SER A 688 -33.42 0.90 -29.76
N LEU A 689 -32.58 1.86 -29.35
CA LEU A 689 -32.76 2.61 -28.11
C LEU A 689 -33.98 3.53 -28.15
N ILE A 690 -34.29 4.19 -29.28
CA ILE A 690 -35.53 4.97 -29.44
C ILE A 690 -36.74 4.05 -29.26
N GLY A 691 -36.71 2.86 -29.87
CA GLY A 691 -37.76 1.85 -29.69
C GLY A 691 -37.93 1.46 -28.22
N GLN A 692 -36.82 1.22 -27.51
CA GLN A 692 -36.84 0.85 -26.10
C GLN A 692 -37.37 1.98 -25.21
N PHE A 693 -36.92 3.22 -25.39
CA PHE A 693 -37.42 4.37 -24.63
C PHE A 693 -38.89 4.66 -24.92
N SER A 694 -39.36 4.43 -26.15
CA SER A 694 -40.76 4.61 -26.53
C SER A 694 -41.72 3.68 -25.78
N MET A 695 -41.24 2.52 -25.30
CA MET A 695 -42.00 1.61 -24.43
C MET A 695 -42.16 2.12 -22.99
N LYS A 696 -41.46 3.21 -22.62
CA LYS A 696 -41.42 3.77 -21.26
C LYS A 696 -41.09 2.74 -20.17
N PRO A 697 -40.00 1.96 -20.32
CA PRO A 697 -39.60 0.98 -19.32
C PRO A 697 -39.14 1.68 -18.04
N LEU A 698 -39.28 1.01 -16.89
CA LEU A 698 -38.63 1.46 -15.66
C LEU A 698 -37.11 1.29 -15.74
N CYS A 699 -36.66 0.21 -16.40
CA CYS A 699 -35.28 -0.17 -16.54
C CYS A 699 -35.07 -1.07 -17.76
N PHE A 700 -33.88 -1.00 -18.36
CA PHE A 700 -33.38 -2.00 -19.29
C PHE A 700 -31.86 -2.10 -19.20
N PHE A 701 -31.35 -3.27 -19.57
CA PHE A 701 -29.92 -3.57 -19.56
C PHE A 701 -29.33 -3.45 -20.96
N ILE A 702 -28.09 -2.98 -21.05
CA ILE A 702 -27.25 -3.10 -22.23
C ILE A 702 -26.07 -3.96 -21.84
N LEU A 703 -25.96 -5.12 -22.50
CA LEU A 703 -24.88 -6.07 -22.25
C LEU A 703 -23.61 -5.62 -22.99
N THR A 704 -22.66 -5.02 -22.26
CA THR A 704 -21.44 -4.47 -22.87
C THR A 704 -20.34 -5.51 -23.00
N ASN A 705 -20.26 -6.45 -22.04
CA ASN A 705 -19.14 -7.38 -21.92
C ASN A 705 -17.76 -6.69 -21.91
N SER A 706 -17.70 -5.44 -21.40
CA SER A 706 -16.50 -4.60 -21.42
C SER A 706 -15.33 -5.21 -20.66
N ARG A 707 -15.59 -6.09 -19.68
CA ARG A 707 -14.55 -6.82 -18.93
C ARG A 707 -13.71 -7.76 -19.81
N ALA A 708 -14.21 -8.17 -20.97
CA ALA A 708 -13.45 -8.96 -21.95
C ALA A 708 -12.55 -8.10 -22.87
N LEU A 709 -12.59 -6.77 -22.73
CA LEU A 709 -11.88 -5.83 -23.58
C LEU A 709 -10.67 -5.21 -22.86
N SER A 710 -9.73 -4.66 -23.64
CA SER A 710 -8.71 -3.76 -23.11
C SER A 710 -9.37 -2.45 -22.61
N SER A 711 -8.70 -1.75 -21.69
CA SER A 711 -9.18 -0.48 -21.15
C SER A 711 -9.56 0.53 -22.25
N GLU A 712 -8.69 0.72 -23.26
CA GLU A 712 -8.97 1.60 -24.41
C GLU A 712 -10.24 1.22 -25.17
N LYS A 713 -10.46 -0.07 -25.42
CA LYS A 713 -11.64 -0.56 -26.14
C LYS A 713 -12.90 -0.43 -25.29
N ALA A 714 -12.80 -0.66 -23.98
CA ALA A 714 -13.91 -0.46 -23.03
C ALA A 714 -14.31 1.03 -22.98
N THR A 715 -13.36 1.95 -22.89
CA THR A 715 -13.60 3.40 -22.93
C THR A 715 -14.33 3.82 -24.21
N LEU A 716 -13.86 3.37 -25.38
CA LEU A 716 -14.51 3.66 -26.66
C LEU A 716 -15.94 3.08 -26.74
N LEU A 717 -16.14 1.88 -26.21
CA LEU A 717 -17.44 1.22 -26.16
C LEU A 717 -18.42 2.03 -25.30
N ILE A 718 -18.04 2.38 -24.07
CA ILE A 718 -18.90 3.17 -23.16
C ILE A 718 -19.21 4.55 -23.76
N ASN A 719 -18.22 5.23 -24.34
CA ASN A 719 -18.45 6.51 -25.03
C ASN A 719 -19.51 6.40 -26.13
N ASN A 720 -19.43 5.37 -26.96
CA ASN A 720 -20.39 5.16 -28.03
C ASN A 720 -21.79 4.82 -27.50
N ILE A 721 -21.88 3.95 -26.48
CA ILE A 721 -23.16 3.60 -25.86
C ILE A 721 -23.82 4.82 -25.22
N CYS A 722 -23.08 5.57 -24.39
CA CYS A 722 -23.60 6.77 -23.74
C CYS A 722 -24.05 7.83 -24.75
N ARG A 723 -23.32 8.00 -25.87
CA ARG A 723 -23.72 8.92 -26.94
C ARG A 723 -25.03 8.49 -27.59
N ASN A 724 -25.17 7.19 -27.88
CA ASN A 724 -26.40 6.67 -28.49
C ASN A 724 -27.59 6.75 -27.53
N ILE A 725 -27.38 6.50 -26.23
CA ILE A 725 -28.40 6.69 -25.19
C ILE A 725 -28.86 8.14 -25.15
N ASP A 726 -27.93 9.09 -25.11
CA ASP A 726 -28.26 10.52 -25.03
C ASP A 726 -29.04 11.00 -26.26
N ILE A 727 -28.63 10.58 -27.47
CA ILE A 727 -29.36 10.88 -28.72
C ILE A 727 -30.76 10.25 -28.69
N ALA A 728 -30.88 8.99 -28.29
CA ALA A 728 -32.16 8.28 -28.26
C ALA A 728 -33.14 8.85 -27.23
N ALA A 729 -32.66 9.15 -26.02
CA ALA A 729 -33.47 9.74 -24.96
C ALA A 729 -33.99 11.13 -25.36
N LYS A 730 -33.16 11.97 -25.99
CA LYS A 730 -33.57 13.29 -26.51
C LYS A 730 -34.59 13.20 -27.65
N SER A 731 -34.62 12.07 -28.36
CA SER A 731 -35.56 11.83 -29.47
C SER A 731 -36.95 11.38 -28.98
N VAL A 732 -37.09 10.97 -27.72
CA VAL A 732 -38.37 10.55 -27.12
C VAL A 732 -38.82 11.60 -26.09
N GLN A 733 -39.93 12.29 -26.37
CA GLN A 733 -40.43 13.39 -25.51
C GLN A 733 -40.56 13.00 -24.03
N ASN A 734 -40.06 13.87 -23.14
CA ASN A 734 -40.16 13.78 -21.68
C ASN A 734 -39.55 12.51 -21.05
N THR A 735 -38.40 12.06 -21.56
CA THR A 735 -37.69 10.89 -21.03
C THR A 735 -36.39 11.31 -20.34
N GLY A 736 -36.35 11.21 -19.01
CA GLY A 736 -35.12 11.33 -18.23
C GLY A 736 -34.48 9.95 -18.00
N TYR A 737 -33.18 9.90 -17.74
CA TYR A 737 -32.48 8.64 -17.48
C TYR A 737 -31.33 8.78 -16.48
N THR A 738 -31.03 7.68 -15.79
CA THR A 738 -29.85 7.52 -14.93
C THR A 738 -29.04 6.32 -15.43
N VAL A 739 -27.73 6.50 -15.60
CA VAL A 739 -26.84 5.42 -16.05
C VAL A 739 -26.23 4.70 -14.84
N VAL A 740 -26.30 3.37 -14.87
CA VAL A 740 -25.65 2.49 -13.90
C VAL A 740 -24.58 1.68 -14.61
N LEU A 741 -23.32 1.88 -14.23
CA LEU A 741 -22.19 1.03 -14.61
C LEU A 741 -22.16 -0.16 -13.68
N ARG A 742 -22.86 -1.23 -14.05
CA ARG A 742 -22.92 -2.42 -13.21
C ARG A 742 -21.62 -3.21 -13.40
N GLY A 743 -20.93 -3.46 -12.29
CA GLY A 743 -19.64 -4.15 -12.25
C GLY A 743 -19.67 -5.45 -11.44
N ASP A 744 -18.51 -6.10 -11.36
CA ASP A 744 -18.32 -7.25 -10.47
C ASP A 744 -18.45 -6.82 -9.01
N SER A 745 -19.25 -7.56 -8.24
CA SER A 745 -19.41 -7.28 -6.81
C SER A 745 -18.12 -7.53 -6.01
N THR A 746 -17.07 -8.09 -6.61
CA THR A 746 -15.73 -8.19 -6.00
C THR A 746 -14.77 -7.18 -6.61
N LEU A 747 -15.28 -6.00 -6.96
CA LEU A 747 -14.56 -4.78 -7.34
C LEU A 747 -13.74 -4.84 -8.65
N ARG A 748 -13.73 -5.97 -9.36
CA ARG A 748 -13.04 -6.08 -10.66
C ARG A 748 -13.77 -5.32 -11.77
N GLY A 749 -13.02 -4.85 -12.76
CA GLY A 749 -13.49 -4.13 -13.94
C GLY A 749 -12.68 -2.86 -14.20
N HIS A 750 -13.05 -2.15 -15.27
CA HIS A 750 -12.37 -0.94 -15.76
C HIS A 750 -12.83 0.30 -15.00
N PHE A 751 -12.45 0.39 -13.72
CA PHE A 751 -12.62 1.60 -12.91
C PHE A 751 -11.26 2.25 -12.64
N PRO A 752 -11.14 3.58 -12.83
CA PRO A 752 -12.19 4.55 -13.13
C PRO A 752 -12.56 4.72 -14.61
N GLU A 753 -11.93 4.01 -15.54
CA GLU A 753 -11.96 4.33 -16.97
C GLU A 753 -13.36 4.31 -17.60
N GLU A 754 -14.24 3.39 -17.20
CA GLU A 754 -15.66 3.39 -17.66
C GLU A 754 -16.45 4.58 -17.12
N ALA A 755 -16.15 5.00 -15.89
CA ALA A 755 -16.83 6.14 -15.27
C ALA A 755 -16.38 7.45 -15.91
N ASP A 756 -15.07 7.61 -16.13
CA ASP A 756 -14.51 8.75 -16.87
C ASP A 756 -15.09 8.83 -18.29
N ALA A 757 -15.21 7.69 -18.99
CA ALA A 757 -15.82 7.61 -20.32
C ALA A 757 -17.28 8.08 -20.31
N ALA A 758 -18.11 7.54 -19.42
CA ALA A 758 -19.50 7.92 -19.31
C ALA A 758 -19.67 9.44 -19.07
N ILE A 759 -18.87 10.03 -18.19
CA ILE A 759 -18.95 11.46 -17.86
C ILE A 759 -18.46 12.35 -18.99
N SER A 760 -17.47 11.90 -19.76
CA SER A 760 -17.01 12.65 -20.93
C SER A 760 -18.12 12.91 -21.96
N VAL A 761 -19.17 12.08 -21.95
CA VAL A 761 -20.33 12.20 -22.84
C VAL A 761 -21.56 12.78 -22.13
N LEU A 762 -21.87 12.29 -20.93
CA LEU A 762 -23.09 12.65 -20.19
C LEU A 762 -22.97 13.98 -19.43
N GLY A 763 -21.75 14.50 -19.29
CA GLY A 763 -21.44 15.67 -18.49
C GLY A 763 -21.19 15.36 -17.02
N GLU A 764 -20.78 16.37 -16.28
CA GLU A 764 -20.45 16.29 -14.86
C GLU A 764 -21.68 15.91 -14.01
N MET A 765 -21.47 15.04 -13.01
CA MET A 765 -22.49 14.55 -12.09
C MET A 765 -22.35 15.20 -10.72
N ASP A 766 -23.43 15.25 -9.93
CA ASP A 766 -23.35 15.70 -8.53
C ASP A 766 -22.48 14.76 -7.71
N ALA A 767 -22.65 13.44 -7.85
CA ALA A 767 -21.76 12.46 -7.24
C ALA A 767 -21.64 11.15 -8.02
N TRP A 768 -20.52 10.46 -7.83
CA TRP A 768 -20.32 9.07 -8.22
C TRP A 768 -20.68 8.17 -7.06
N ILE A 769 -21.66 7.29 -7.24
CA ILE A 769 -22.11 6.37 -6.20
C ILE A 769 -21.43 5.02 -6.41
N ILE A 770 -20.66 4.57 -5.42
CA ILE A 770 -20.00 3.25 -5.44
C ILE A 770 -20.68 2.34 -4.43
N CYS A 771 -21.38 1.32 -4.93
CA CYS A 771 -22.21 0.44 -4.12
C CYS A 771 -22.08 -1.04 -4.56
N PRO A 772 -21.01 -1.74 -4.12
CA PRO A 772 -20.74 -3.13 -4.53
C PRO A 772 -21.53 -4.18 -3.72
N PHE A 773 -22.44 -3.77 -2.83
CA PHE A 773 -23.22 -4.68 -1.99
C PHE A 773 -24.05 -5.67 -2.80
N PHE A 774 -24.00 -6.96 -2.41
CA PHE A 774 -24.78 -8.01 -3.05
C PHE A 774 -25.01 -9.18 -2.08
N LEU A 775 -26.19 -9.21 -1.45
CA LEU A 775 -26.49 -10.13 -0.35
C LEU A 775 -26.46 -11.60 -0.78
N GLN A 776 -27.06 -11.94 -1.92
CA GLN A 776 -27.08 -13.31 -2.48
C GLN A 776 -25.68 -13.74 -2.95
N GLY A 777 -24.77 -12.78 -3.15
CA GLY A 777 -23.35 -13.03 -3.35
C GLY A 777 -22.55 -13.16 -2.05
N GLY A 778 -23.13 -12.84 -0.89
CA GLY A 778 -22.38 -12.71 0.35
C GLY A 778 -21.41 -11.51 0.33
N ARG A 779 -21.78 -10.41 -0.31
CA ARG A 779 -20.96 -9.19 -0.38
C ARG A 779 -21.54 -8.13 0.53
N TYR A 780 -20.71 -7.65 1.44
CA TYR A 780 -21.08 -6.71 2.49
C TYR A 780 -20.14 -5.51 2.45
N THR A 781 -20.64 -4.33 2.76
CA THR A 781 -19.79 -3.15 2.97
C THR A 781 -20.10 -2.60 4.36
N ILE A 782 -19.15 -2.72 5.28
CA ILE A 782 -19.30 -2.39 6.69
C ILE A 782 -18.09 -1.55 7.10
N ASP A 783 -18.34 -0.38 7.70
CA ASP A 783 -17.31 0.59 8.09
C ASP A 783 -16.33 0.89 6.95
N ASN A 784 -16.90 1.11 5.76
CA ASN A 784 -16.26 1.36 4.47
C ASN A 784 -15.45 0.19 3.90
N VAL A 785 -15.29 -0.91 4.64
CA VAL A 785 -14.59 -2.10 4.17
C VAL A 785 -15.56 -3.02 3.43
N HIS A 786 -15.14 -3.43 2.23
CA HIS A 786 -15.87 -4.42 1.45
C HIS A 786 -15.41 -5.83 1.80
N TYR A 787 -16.37 -6.71 2.11
CA TYR A 787 -16.13 -8.10 2.52
C TYR A 787 -16.81 -9.09 1.58
N VAL A 788 -16.16 -10.25 1.42
CA VAL A 788 -16.70 -11.44 0.79
C VAL A 788 -16.92 -12.50 1.87
N ALA A 789 -18.15 -12.97 2.01
CA ALA A 789 -18.49 -13.99 2.99
C ALA A 789 -18.06 -15.38 2.52
N GLU A 790 -17.34 -16.07 3.40
CA GLU A 790 -16.99 -17.47 3.33
C GLU A 790 -17.55 -18.17 4.57
N SER A 791 -18.69 -18.83 4.42
CA SER A 791 -19.43 -19.40 5.55
C SER A 791 -19.81 -18.31 6.59
N ASP A 792 -19.35 -18.44 7.85
CA ASP A 792 -19.56 -17.43 8.91
C ASP A 792 -18.39 -16.43 9.02
N SER A 793 -17.48 -16.40 8.05
CA SER A 793 -16.35 -15.46 8.01
C SER A 793 -16.57 -14.39 6.94
N LEU A 794 -16.32 -13.12 7.29
CA LEU A 794 -16.27 -11.98 6.38
C LEU A 794 -14.80 -11.71 6.06
N VAL A 795 -14.37 -12.15 4.88
CA VAL A 795 -13.00 -11.95 4.40
C VAL A 795 -12.92 -10.61 3.67
N PRO A 796 -11.99 -9.70 4.02
CA PRO A 796 -11.82 -8.43 3.31
C PRO A 796 -11.53 -8.66 1.83
N ALA A 797 -12.14 -7.86 0.96
CA ALA A 797 -12.11 -8.08 -0.48
C ALA A 797 -10.68 -8.11 -1.08
N GLY A 798 -9.75 -7.33 -0.52
CA GLY A 798 -8.34 -7.29 -0.90
C GLY A 798 -7.54 -8.55 -0.53
N GLU A 799 -8.02 -9.36 0.40
CA GLU A 799 -7.38 -10.62 0.83
C GLU A 799 -7.87 -11.85 0.05
N THR A 800 -8.94 -11.68 -0.74
CA THR A 800 -9.56 -12.78 -1.51
C THR A 800 -8.74 -13.15 -2.76
N GLU A 801 -9.07 -14.26 -3.41
CA GLU A 801 -8.48 -14.59 -4.71
C GLU A 801 -8.85 -13.58 -5.83
N PHE A 802 -9.93 -12.80 -5.64
CA PHE A 802 -10.41 -11.84 -6.64
C PHE A 802 -9.51 -10.61 -6.76
N SER A 803 -8.85 -10.21 -5.66
CA SER A 803 -7.92 -9.07 -5.65
C SER A 803 -6.59 -9.38 -6.36
N LYS A 804 -6.28 -10.67 -6.53
CA LYS A 804 -5.07 -11.18 -7.20
C LYS A 804 -5.26 -11.40 -8.71
N ASP A 805 -6.33 -10.84 -9.27
CA ASP A 805 -6.62 -10.91 -10.71
C ASP A 805 -5.50 -10.23 -11.51
N ALA A 806 -5.01 -10.89 -12.57
CA ALA A 806 -3.88 -10.39 -13.35
C ALA A 806 -4.19 -9.12 -14.16
N ALA A 807 -5.46 -8.87 -14.47
CA ALA A 807 -5.90 -7.71 -15.24
C ALA A 807 -6.56 -6.64 -14.36
N PHE A 808 -7.32 -7.06 -13.35
CA PHE A 808 -8.15 -6.17 -12.52
C PHE A 808 -7.80 -6.19 -11.03
N GLY A 809 -6.60 -6.67 -10.68
CA GLY A 809 -6.17 -6.78 -9.29
C GLY A 809 -6.16 -5.45 -8.54
N TYR A 810 -6.23 -5.55 -7.22
CA TYR A 810 -6.19 -4.43 -6.27
C TYR A 810 -5.70 -4.93 -4.89
N LYS A 811 -5.32 -4.03 -3.98
CA LYS A 811 -4.89 -4.37 -2.61
C LYS A 811 -5.90 -3.91 -1.55
N ALA A 812 -6.49 -2.72 -1.72
CA ALA A 812 -7.33 -2.11 -0.72
C ALA A 812 -8.66 -2.85 -0.52
N SER A 813 -9.06 -3.04 0.74
CA SER A 813 -10.39 -3.54 1.11
C SER A 813 -11.33 -2.43 1.57
N ASN A 814 -10.80 -1.33 2.10
CA ASN A 814 -11.57 -0.11 2.36
C ASN A 814 -11.89 0.55 1.01
N LEU A 815 -13.16 0.86 0.75
CA LEU A 815 -13.60 1.40 -0.53
C LEU A 815 -13.07 2.81 -0.79
N CYS A 816 -12.79 3.61 0.24
CA CYS A 816 -12.18 4.93 0.06
C CYS A 816 -10.73 4.79 -0.43
N GLU A 817 -9.96 3.89 0.19
CA GLU A 817 -8.58 3.56 -0.22
C GLU A 817 -8.56 2.87 -1.59
N TRP A 818 -9.56 2.03 -1.88
CA TRP A 818 -9.70 1.38 -3.18
C TRP A 818 -9.96 2.39 -4.30
N VAL A 819 -10.76 3.44 -4.04
CA VAL A 819 -10.93 4.54 -5.00
C VAL A 819 -9.60 5.26 -5.25
N GLU A 820 -8.84 5.57 -4.20
CA GLU A 820 -7.52 6.20 -4.32
C GLU A 820 -6.54 5.32 -5.10
N GLU A 821 -6.48 4.02 -4.79
CA GLU A 821 -5.65 3.03 -5.48
C GLU A 821 -6.00 2.97 -6.97
N LYS A 822 -7.28 2.77 -7.31
CA LYS A 822 -7.72 2.63 -8.70
C LYS A 822 -7.58 3.92 -9.50
N THR A 823 -7.72 5.06 -8.85
CA THR A 823 -7.54 6.38 -9.48
C THR A 823 -6.08 6.85 -9.47
N LYS A 824 -5.15 6.04 -8.94
CA LYS A 824 -3.71 6.35 -8.84
C LYS A 824 -3.47 7.67 -8.08
N GLY A 825 -4.21 7.90 -7.01
CA GLY A 825 -4.10 9.09 -6.15
C GLY A 825 -4.86 10.33 -6.65
N ARG A 826 -5.52 10.27 -7.81
CA ARG A 826 -6.32 11.42 -8.33
C ARG A 826 -7.47 11.80 -7.40
N ILE A 827 -8.07 10.83 -6.72
CA ILE A 827 -9.08 11.05 -5.68
C ILE A 827 -8.52 10.47 -4.39
N SER A 828 -8.23 11.33 -3.41
CA SER A 828 -7.67 10.87 -2.13
C SER A 828 -8.74 10.19 -1.26
N ALA A 829 -8.36 9.14 -0.51
CA ALA A 829 -9.29 8.41 0.34
C ALA A 829 -10.04 9.33 1.34
N ASN A 830 -9.37 10.37 1.83
CA ASN A 830 -9.94 11.32 2.79
C ASN A 830 -11.02 12.24 2.21
N THR A 831 -11.11 12.36 0.87
CA THR A 831 -12.12 13.18 0.20
C THR A 831 -13.32 12.36 -0.27
N VAL A 832 -13.26 11.03 -0.16
CA VAL A 832 -14.36 10.13 -0.52
C VAL A 832 -15.43 10.17 0.55
N ALA A 833 -16.63 10.63 0.18
CA ALA A 833 -17.79 10.66 1.06
C ALA A 833 -18.31 9.23 1.34
N SER A 834 -19.00 9.04 2.46
CA SER A 834 -19.51 7.72 2.86
C SER A 834 -20.90 7.78 3.48
N VAL A 835 -21.82 7.00 2.92
CA VAL A 835 -23.10 6.69 3.56
C VAL A 835 -22.89 5.51 4.51
N SER A 836 -22.95 5.77 5.81
CA SER A 836 -22.74 4.77 6.87
C SER A 836 -24.00 3.94 7.16
N ILE A 837 -23.82 2.73 7.71
CA ILE A 837 -24.95 1.91 8.20
C ILE A 837 -25.75 2.65 9.28
N LYS A 838 -25.09 3.46 10.12
CA LYS A 838 -25.77 4.27 11.13
C LYS A 838 -26.70 5.30 10.49
N LEU A 839 -26.27 5.96 9.40
CA LEU A 839 -27.12 6.90 8.67
C LEU A 839 -28.34 6.19 8.06
N LEU A 840 -28.14 5.02 7.44
CA LEU A 840 -29.22 4.23 6.86
C LEU A 840 -30.22 3.76 7.92
N ARG A 841 -29.72 3.19 9.03
CA ARG A 841 -30.57 2.54 10.04
C ARG A 841 -31.16 3.46 11.09
N LYS A 842 -30.55 4.64 11.34
CA LYS A 842 -31.07 5.62 12.31
C LYS A 842 -31.62 6.90 11.67
N GLY A 843 -31.08 7.32 10.54
CA GLY A 843 -31.52 8.52 9.83
C GLY A 843 -32.60 8.27 8.78
N GLY A 844 -32.61 7.07 8.18
CA GLY A 844 -33.61 6.69 7.19
C GLY A 844 -33.50 7.44 5.85
N PRO A 845 -34.49 7.27 4.95
CA PRO A 845 -34.43 7.75 3.57
C PRO A 845 -34.25 9.26 3.43
N ILE A 846 -34.93 10.04 4.28
CA ILE A 846 -34.87 11.50 4.23
C ILE A 846 -33.48 12.01 4.61
N ALA A 847 -32.86 11.46 5.65
CA ALA A 847 -31.50 11.84 6.04
C ALA A 847 -30.48 11.49 4.96
N VAL A 848 -30.65 10.34 4.28
CA VAL A 848 -29.82 9.98 3.11
C VAL A 848 -30.00 11.00 1.98
N CYS A 849 -31.24 11.42 1.69
CA CYS A 849 -31.50 12.45 0.68
C CYS A 849 -30.79 13.76 1.02
N GLU A 850 -30.93 14.26 2.25
CA GLU A 850 -30.26 15.51 2.67
C GLU A 850 -28.73 15.38 2.58
N TYR A 851 -28.18 14.24 3.02
CA TYR A 851 -26.74 13.98 2.92
C TYR A 851 -26.26 14.02 1.46
N LEU A 852 -26.92 13.29 0.56
CA LEU A 852 -26.59 13.30 -0.87
C LEU A 852 -26.76 14.69 -1.51
N CYS A 853 -27.76 15.46 -1.08
CA CYS A 853 -27.97 16.82 -1.58
C CYS A 853 -26.87 17.79 -1.12
N SER A 854 -26.28 17.55 0.06
CA SER A 854 -25.22 18.38 0.64
C SER A 854 -23.84 18.18 0.01
N LEU A 855 -23.63 17.07 -0.72
CA LEU A 855 -22.33 16.77 -1.33
C LEU A 855 -21.94 17.82 -2.39
N PRO A 856 -20.67 18.28 -2.40
CA PRO A 856 -20.14 19.09 -3.49
C PRO A 856 -20.27 18.37 -4.83
N LYS A 857 -20.52 19.12 -5.90
CA LYS A 857 -20.61 18.56 -7.24
C LYS A 857 -19.30 17.87 -7.64
N GLY A 858 -19.37 16.70 -8.25
CA GLY A 858 -18.21 15.88 -8.61
C GLY A 858 -17.68 15.00 -7.47
N SER A 859 -18.39 14.92 -6.33
CA SER A 859 -17.97 14.07 -5.21
C SER A 859 -17.97 12.59 -5.58
N THR A 860 -17.10 11.79 -4.96
CA THR A 860 -17.24 10.33 -4.96
C THR A 860 -17.79 9.90 -3.62
N CYS A 861 -18.83 9.05 -3.63
CA CYS A 861 -19.52 8.60 -2.44
C CYS A 861 -19.66 7.08 -2.44
N ILE A 862 -19.15 6.42 -1.40
CA ILE A 862 -19.31 4.98 -1.20
C ILE A 862 -20.51 4.71 -0.29
N VAL A 863 -21.14 3.55 -0.47
CA VAL A 863 -22.35 3.16 0.27
C VAL A 863 -22.08 1.88 1.06
N ASN A 864 -22.24 1.97 2.38
CA ASN A 864 -22.23 0.81 3.27
C ASN A 864 -23.59 0.12 3.24
N ALA A 865 -23.61 -1.21 3.31
CA ALA A 865 -24.82 -1.98 3.45
C ALA A 865 -24.50 -3.38 4.00
N ALA A 866 -25.32 -3.85 4.95
CA ALA A 866 -25.23 -5.18 5.50
C ALA A 866 -26.49 -6.03 5.24
N SER A 867 -27.59 -5.41 4.78
CA SER A 867 -28.83 -6.10 4.42
C SER A 867 -29.55 -5.43 3.24
N GLU A 868 -30.60 -6.10 2.72
CA GLU A 868 -31.44 -5.51 1.66
C GLU A 868 -32.19 -4.27 2.16
N ARG A 869 -32.60 -4.24 3.45
CA ARG A 869 -33.26 -3.08 4.06
C ARG A 869 -32.37 -1.84 4.06
N ASP A 870 -31.06 -2.00 4.26
CA ASP A 870 -30.08 -0.91 4.12
C ASP A 870 -30.06 -0.36 2.69
N MET A 871 -30.15 -1.25 1.69
CA MET A 871 -30.17 -0.88 0.27
C MET A 871 -31.47 -0.17 -0.11
N GLU A 872 -32.59 -0.62 0.43
CA GLU A 872 -33.92 -0.03 0.23
C GLU A 872 -33.97 1.41 0.75
N VAL A 873 -33.48 1.66 1.96
CA VAL A 873 -33.36 3.00 2.52
C VAL A 873 -32.48 3.91 1.65
N PHE A 874 -31.33 3.39 1.21
CA PHE A 874 -30.43 4.15 0.35
C PHE A 874 -31.10 4.52 -0.99
N ALA A 875 -31.75 3.55 -1.64
CA ALA A 875 -32.42 3.75 -2.91
C ALA A 875 -33.56 4.77 -2.83
N GLU A 876 -34.40 4.72 -1.79
CA GLU A 876 -35.46 5.71 -1.56
C GLU A 876 -34.88 7.12 -1.37
N GLY A 877 -33.85 7.27 -0.52
CA GLY A 877 -33.17 8.54 -0.30
C GLY A 877 -32.53 9.12 -1.57
N MET A 878 -31.93 8.25 -2.40
CA MET A 878 -31.36 8.64 -3.69
C MET A 878 -32.45 9.09 -4.68
N ILE A 879 -33.59 8.40 -4.75
CA ILE A 879 -34.71 8.80 -5.61
C ILE A 879 -35.24 10.18 -5.21
N HIS A 880 -35.35 10.45 -3.90
CA HIS A 880 -35.72 11.78 -3.41
C HIS A 880 -34.71 12.86 -3.84
N ALA A 881 -33.41 12.58 -3.77
CA ALA A 881 -32.38 13.52 -4.24
C ALA A 881 -32.48 13.76 -5.75
N GLU A 882 -32.76 12.73 -6.56
CA GLU A 882 -32.98 12.88 -8.01
C GLU A 882 -34.25 13.69 -8.33
N ILE A 883 -35.34 13.52 -7.57
CA ILE A 883 -36.55 14.34 -7.70
C ILE A 883 -36.25 15.82 -7.39
N ARG A 884 -35.28 16.09 -6.50
CA ARG A 884 -34.76 17.45 -6.23
C ARG A 884 -33.76 17.96 -7.28
N GLY A 885 -33.56 17.21 -8.37
CA GLY A 885 -32.73 17.62 -9.50
C GLY A 885 -31.27 17.16 -9.44
N LYS A 886 -30.88 16.35 -8.45
CA LYS A 886 -29.52 15.79 -8.38
C LYS A 886 -29.31 14.71 -9.44
N ARG A 887 -28.08 14.65 -9.98
CA ARG A 887 -27.67 13.66 -10.98
C ARG A 887 -26.52 12.82 -10.48
N PHE A 888 -26.65 11.50 -10.66
CA PHE A 888 -25.65 10.55 -10.18
C PHE A 888 -25.19 9.62 -11.30
N LEU A 889 -23.92 9.21 -11.22
CA LEU A 889 -23.40 8.06 -11.96
C LEU A 889 -23.14 6.94 -10.95
N CYS A 890 -23.74 5.77 -11.15
CA CYS A 890 -23.66 4.69 -10.18
C CYS A 890 -22.76 3.57 -10.69
N ARG A 891 -21.76 3.16 -9.90
CA ARG A 891 -21.02 1.91 -10.07
C ARG A 891 -21.46 0.92 -9.00
N THR A 892 -22.19 -0.11 -9.39
CA THR A 892 -22.90 -0.96 -8.42
C THR A 892 -22.83 -2.45 -8.72
N ALA A 893 -23.30 -3.26 -7.78
CA ALA A 893 -23.60 -4.68 -7.97
C ALA A 893 -25.12 -4.91 -8.15
N ALA A 894 -25.54 -6.19 -8.21
CA ALA A 894 -26.90 -6.56 -8.62
C ALA A 894 -28.01 -6.06 -7.67
N SER A 895 -27.82 -6.13 -6.35
CA SER A 895 -28.87 -5.76 -5.36
C SER A 895 -29.37 -4.32 -5.56
N PHE A 896 -28.47 -3.37 -5.82
CA PHE A 896 -28.86 -1.97 -6.02
C PHE A 896 -29.86 -1.80 -7.16
N VAL A 897 -29.66 -2.48 -8.29
CA VAL A 897 -30.49 -2.30 -9.48
C VAL A 897 -31.94 -2.70 -9.20
N SER A 898 -32.16 -3.88 -8.62
CA SER A 898 -33.50 -4.38 -8.28
C SER A 898 -34.19 -3.48 -7.26
N THR A 899 -33.45 -3.02 -6.25
CA THR A 899 -33.99 -2.17 -5.20
C THR A 899 -34.35 -0.78 -5.72
N ARG A 900 -33.49 -0.17 -6.54
CA ARG A 900 -33.69 1.16 -7.13
C ARG A 900 -34.93 1.26 -8.01
N ILE A 901 -35.40 0.16 -8.57
CA ILE A 901 -36.61 0.11 -9.42
C ILE A 901 -37.82 -0.51 -8.71
N GLY A 902 -37.68 -0.90 -7.43
CA GLY A 902 -38.76 -1.45 -6.63
C GLY A 902 -39.20 -2.86 -7.05
N ILE A 903 -38.30 -3.69 -7.58
CA ILE A 903 -38.62 -5.09 -7.90
C ILE A 903 -38.77 -5.91 -6.61
N LYS A 904 -39.87 -6.65 -6.49
CA LYS A 904 -40.07 -7.65 -5.42
C LYS A 904 -39.39 -8.95 -5.81
N SER A 905 -38.68 -9.57 -4.87
CA SER A 905 -38.05 -10.88 -5.12
C SER A 905 -39.10 -11.93 -5.50
N LYS A 906 -38.80 -12.74 -6.52
CA LYS A 906 -39.65 -13.82 -7.02
C LYS A 906 -38.98 -15.17 -6.73
N ALA A 907 -39.78 -16.17 -6.37
CA ALA A 907 -39.26 -17.53 -6.20
C ALA A 907 -38.64 -18.06 -7.50
N PRO A 908 -37.62 -18.94 -7.43
CA PRO A 908 -37.03 -19.55 -8.62
C PRO A 908 -38.07 -20.26 -9.50
N ILE A 909 -37.98 -20.05 -10.80
CA ILE A 909 -38.89 -20.62 -11.80
C ILE A 909 -38.55 -22.09 -12.03
N THR A 910 -39.58 -22.93 -12.01
CA THR A 910 -39.48 -24.37 -12.24
C THR A 910 -39.50 -24.73 -13.73
N ALA A 911 -38.97 -25.88 -14.11
CA ALA A 911 -39.02 -26.37 -15.49
C ALA A 911 -40.46 -26.51 -16.03
N LYS A 912 -41.43 -26.82 -15.15
CA LYS A 912 -42.85 -26.94 -15.51
C LYS A 912 -43.46 -25.58 -15.90
N GLU A 913 -43.13 -24.53 -15.15
CA GLU A 913 -43.60 -23.16 -15.43
C GLU A 913 -43.01 -22.61 -16.73
N LEU A 914 -41.85 -23.10 -17.16
CA LEU A 914 -41.22 -22.75 -18.45
C LEU A 914 -41.75 -23.54 -19.65
N GLY A 915 -42.70 -24.45 -19.45
CA GLY A 915 -43.24 -25.28 -20.54
C GLY A 915 -42.22 -26.25 -21.15
N ILE A 916 -41.18 -26.63 -20.40
CA ILE A 916 -40.14 -27.55 -20.85
C ILE A 916 -40.72 -28.97 -20.98
N ASN A 917 -41.03 -29.40 -22.20
CA ASN A 917 -41.60 -30.73 -22.50
C ASN A 917 -40.51 -31.71 -23.02
N ARG A 918 -40.42 -32.91 -22.42
CA ARG A 918 -39.35 -33.91 -22.65
C ARG A 918 -39.36 -34.61 -24.01
N GLN A 919 -40.46 -34.54 -24.77
CA GLN A 919 -40.64 -35.39 -25.97
C GLN A 919 -39.97 -34.86 -27.26
N LYS A 920 -39.15 -33.79 -27.23
CA LYS A 920 -38.68 -33.10 -28.45
C LYS A 920 -37.16 -33.20 -28.72
N ALA A 921 -36.31 -32.71 -27.82
CA ALA A 921 -34.84 -32.65 -27.99
C ALA A 921 -34.12 -32.53 -26.63
N GLY A 922 -32.82 -32.82 -26.61
CA GLY A 922 -31.95 -32.63 -25.45
C GLY A 922 -31.72 -31.16 -25.08
N GLY A 923 -31.30 -30.89 -23.84
CA GLY A 923 -30.79 -29.61 -23.37
C GLY A 923 -29.28 -29.49 -23.64
N LEU A 924 -28.79 -28.25 -23.75
CA LEU A 924 -27.39 -27.95 -24.03
C LEU A 924 -26.75 -27.22 -22.83
N VAL A 925 -25.61 -27.72 -22.37
CA VAL A 925 -24.80 -27.08 -21.32
C VAL A 925 -23.43 -26.76 -21.89
N VAL A 926 -22.97 -25.52 -21.75
CA VAL A 926 -21.66 -25.08 -22.27
C VAL A 926 -20.82 -24.47 -21.15
N VAL A 927 -19.62 -24.99 -20.96
CA VAL A 927 -18.69 -24.57 -19.90
C VAL A 927 -17.32 -24.22 -20.50
N GLY A 928 -17.03 -22.92 -20.61
CA GLY A 928 -15.73 -22.44 -21.11
C GLY A 928 -14.65 -22.23 -20.04
N SER A 929 -15.05 -22.03 -18.78
CA SER A 929 -14.14 -21.68 -17.68
C SER A 929 -13.32 -22.87 -17.16
N TYR A 930 -12.02 -22.66 -16.93
CA TYR A 930 -11.04 -23.65 -16.44
C TYR A 930 -10.57 -23.42 -14.99
N VAL A 931 -11.16 -22.47 -14.26
CA VAL A 931 -10.74 -22.17 -12.87
C VAL A 931 -10.98 -23.38 -11.95
N PRO A 932 -10.17 -23.59 -10.89
CA PRO A 932 -10.27 -24.78 -10.02
C PRO A 932 -11.69 -25.07 -9.53
N LYS A 933 -12.46 -24.02 -9.23
CA LYS A 933 -13.85 -24.12 -8.81
C LYS A 933 -14.79 -24.62 -9.92
N SER A 934 -14.63 -24.13 -11.15
CA SER A 934 -15.39 -24.59 -12.32
C SER A 934 -15.07 -26.04 -12.66
N THR A 935 -13.79 -26.45 -12.52
CA THR A 935 -13.35 -27.83 -12.74
C THR A 935 -14.02 -28.77 -11.75
N LYS A 936 -13.96 -28.47 -10.44
CA LYS A 936 -14.65 -29.26 -9.40
C LYS A 936 -16.15 -29.43 -9.66
N GLN A 937 -16.84 -28.37 -10.09
CA GLN A 937 -18.27 -28.42 -10.41
C GLN A 937 -18.59 -29.35 -11.57
N VAL A 938 -17.74 -29.37 -12.59
CA VAL A 938 -17.93 -30.22 -13.76
C VAL A 938 -17.58 -31.67 -13.46
N GLU A 939 -16.54 -31.92 -12.66
CA GLU A 939 -16.22 -33.27 -12.16
C GLU A 939 -17.36 -33.85 -11.33
N GLU A 940 -17.93 -33.04 -10.43
CA GLU A 940 -19.08 -33.45 -9.63
C GLU A 940 -20.33 -33.73 -10.50
N LEU A 941 -20.60 -32.87 -11.50
CA LEU A 941 -21.67 -33.10 -12.47
C LEU A 941 -21.47 -34.42 -13.24
N LYS A 942 -20.24 -34.70 -13.70
CA LYS A 942 -19.91 -35.96 -14.40
C LYS A 942 -20.06 -37.17 -13.47
N SER A 943 -19.64 -37.05 -12.22
CA SER A 943 -19.76 -38.11 -11.21
C SER A 943 -21.22 -38.49 -10.96
N ARG A 944 -22.11 -37.51 -10.75
CA ARG A 944 -23.53 -37.77 -10.44
C ARG A 944 -24.39 -38.08 -11.66
N LEU A 945 -24.21 -37.32 -12.75
CA LEU A 945 -25.11 -37.34 -13.91
C LEU A 945 -24.46 -37.94 -15.17
N GLY A 946 -23.25 -38.50 -15.10
CA GLY A 946 -22.50 -39.02 -16.26
C GLY A 946 -23.22 -40.11 -17.08
N HIS A 947 -24.19 -40.81 -16.48
CA HIS A 947 -25.04 -41.78 -17.18
C HIS A 947 -26.19 -41.12 -17.96
N ALA A 948 -26.62 -39.92 -17.55
CA ALA A 948 -27.75 -39.17 -18.13
C ALA A 948 -27.30 -38.05 -19.09
N ILE A 949 -26.11 -37.46 -18.89
CA ILE A 949 -25.57 -36.38 -19.72
C ILE A 949 -24.46 -36.89 -20.65
N LYS A 950 -24.45 -36.44 -21.91
CA LYS A 950 -23.36 -36.74 -22.85
C LYS A 950 -22.31 -35.64 -22.86
N CYS A 951 -21.10 -36.00 -22.48
CA CYS A 951 -19.97 -35.08 -22.34
C CYS A 951 -19.15 -35.03 -23.63
N ILE A 952 -18.91 -33.82 -24.14
CA ILE A 952 -18.03 -33.51 -25.26
C ILE A 952 -16.95 -32.57 -24.73
N GLU A 953 -15.72 -33.04 -24.70
CA GLU A 953 -14.55 -32.25 -24.32
C GLU A 953 -13.86 -31.72 -25.57
N VAL A 954 -13.50 -30.43 -25.56
CA VAL A 954 -12.86 -29.71 -26.67
C VAL A 954 -11.48 -29.24 -26.22
N SER A 955 -10.42 -29.63 -26.94
CA SER A 955 -9.04 -29.37 -26.52
C SER A 955 -8.64 -27.89 -26.70
N VAL A 956 -8.22 -27.23 -25.61
CA VAL A 956 -7.76 -25.83 -25.64
C VAL A 956 -6.50 -25.67 -26.51
N ASP A 957 -5.52 -26.59 -26.41
CA ASP A 957 -4.30 -26.56 -27.23
C ASP A 957 -4.62 -26.51 -28.74
N LYS A 958 -5.54 -27.37 -29.18
CA LYS A 958 -5.96 -27.43 -30.58
C LYS A 958 -6.72 -26.19 -31.03
N LEU A 959 -7.44 -25.53 -30.12
CA LEU A 959 -8.22 -24.33 -30.41
C LEU A 959 -7.37 -23.05 -30.45
N SER A 960 -6.35 -22.93 -29.60
CA SER A 960 -5.63 -21.66 -29.39
C SER A 960 -4.18 -21.63 -29.91
N MET A 961 -3.52 -22.79 -30.03
CA MET A 961 -2.06 -22.87 -30.27
C MET A 961 -1.65 -23.61 -31.55
N ARG A 962 -2.61 -24.19 -32.29
CA ARG A 962 -2.36 -24.94 -33.53
C ARG A 962 -2.91 -24.21 -34.76
N SER A 963 -2.60 -24.73 -35.96
CA SER A 963 -3.07 -24.14 -37.24
C SER A 963 -4.60 -24.12 -37.36
N LEU A 964 -5.15 -23.18 -38.14
CA LEU A 964 -6.59 -23.05 -38.39
C LEU A 964 -7.27 -24.38 -38.82
N ALA A 965 -6.62 -25.20 -39.66
CA ALA A 965 -7.18 -26.49 -40.09
C ALA A 965 -7.39 -27.50 -38.94
N VAL A 966 -6.59 -27.43 -37.87
CA VAL A 966 -6.75 -28.28 -36.68
C VAL A 966 -7.91 -27.79 -35.82
N ARG A 967 -8.03 -26.46 -35.67
CA ARG A 967 -9.17 -25.82 -35.00
C ARG A 967 -10.49 -26.19 -35.66
N ASP A 968 -10.59 -26.06 -36.98
CA ASP A 968 -11.83 -26.32 -37.72
C ASP A 968 -12.26 -27.79 -37.61
N ARG A 969 -11.30 -28.72 -37.63
CA ARG A 969 -11.58 -30.15 -37.44
C ARG A 969 -12.11 -30.47 -36.04
N GLU A 970 -11.52 -29.88 -35.00
CA GLU A 970 -11.97 -30.07 -33.62
C GLU A 970 -13.40 -29.51 -33.42
N ILE A 971 -13.67 -28.32 -33.97
CA ILE A 971 -15.01 -27.72 -33.98
C ILE A 971 -16.02 -28.64 -34.69
N GLY A 972 -15.69 -29.11 -35.91
CA GLY A 972 -16.58 -29.98 -36.69
C GLY A 972 -16.95 -31.27 -35.95
N GLN A 973 -15.97 -31.92 -35.30
CA GLN A 973 -16.22 -33.14 -34.51
C GLN A 973 -17.12 -32.89 -33.30
N ALA A 974 -16.95 -31.74 -32.61
CA ALA A 974 -17.79 -31.38 -31.48
C ALA A 974 -19.25 -31.12 -31.92
N VAL A 975 -19.43 -30.42 -33.04
CA VAL A 975 -20.75 -30.11 -33.62
C VAL A 975 -21.51 -31.37 -34.00
N GLU A 976 -20.87 -32.28 -34.74
CA GLU A 976 -21.51 -33.52 -35.21
C GLU A 976 -22.01 -34.38 -34.04
N LYS A 977 -21.18 -34.53 -33.00
CA LYS A 977 -21.55 -35.24 -31.76
C LYS A 977 -22.69 -34.55 -31.02
N ALA A 978 -22.62 -33.22 -30.87
CA ALA A 978 -23.65 -32.45 -30.18
C ALA A 978 -25.00 -32.56 -30.88
N ASP A 979 -25.05 -32.39 -32.20
CA ASP A 979 -26.28 -32.52 -32.99
C ASP A 979 -26.85 -33.94 -32.95
N SER A 980 -26.00 -34.97 -32.93
CA SER A 980 -26.45 -36.36 -32.78
C SER A 980 -27.11 -36.59 -31.40
N PHE A 981 -26.48 -36.14 -30.31
CA PHE A 981 -27.00 -36.34 -28.97
C PHE A 981 -28.26 -35.54 -28.69
N LEU A 982 -28.31 -34.27 -29.12
CA LEU A 982 -29.49 -33.42 -28.95
C LEU A 982 -30.71 -33.98 -29.72
N ARG A 983 -30.53 -34.48 -30.95
CA ARG A 983 -31.60 -35.14 -31.73
C ARG A 983 -32.09 -36.42 -31.08
N ALA A 984 -31.20 -37.16 -30.41
CA ALA A 984 -31.56 -38.35 -29.65
C ALA A 984 -32.25 -38.03 -28.30
N GLY A 985 -32.57 -36.77 -28.01
CA GLY A 985 -33.20 -36.35 -26.76
C GLY A 985 -32.26 -36.37 -25.55
N LYS A 986 -30.93 -36.49 -25.76
CA LYS A 986 -29.94 -36.59 -24.68
C LYS A 986 -29.38 -35.21 -24.35
N ASP A 987 -29.43 -34.85 -23.07
CA ASP A 987 -28.84 -33.61 -22.61
C ASP A 987 -27.31 -33.68 -22.78
N THR A 988 -26.71 -32.61 -23.30
CA THR A 988 -25.34 -32.61 -23.81
C THR A 988 -24.53 -31.49 -23.15
N LEU A 989 -23.34 -31.85 -22.65
CA LEU A 989 -22.38 -30.95 -22.02
C LEU A 989 -21.17 -30.77 -22.95
N ILE A 990 -20.94 -29.54 -23.39
CA ILE A 990 -19.74 -29.12 -24.12
C ILE A 990 -18.82 -28.39 -23.14
N MET A 991 -17.57 -28.84 -23.03
CA MET A 991 -16.59 -28.20 -22.17
C MET A 991 -15.21 -28.10 -22.82
N THR A 992 -14.45 -27.09 -22.40
CA THR A 992 -13.02 -26.98 -22.72
C THR A 992 -12.18 -27.94 -21.87
N SER A 993 -11.03 -28.39 -22.42
CA SER A 993 -10.04 -29.15 -21.64
C SER A 993 -9.53 -28.35 -20.44
N ARG A 994 -9.06 -29.04 -19.39
CA ARG A 994 -8.78 -28.45 -18.07
C ARG A 994 -7.31 -28.10 -17.83
N ASP A 995 -6.47 -28.22 -18.86
CA ASP A 995 -5.06 -27.83 -18.79
C ASP A 995 -4.93 -26.30 -18.71
N LEU A 996 -4.16 -25.81 -17.72
CA LEU A 996 -3.92 -24.39 -17.53
C LEU A 996 -2.86 -23.90 -18.53
N ILE A 997 -3.27 -23.11 -19.52
CA ILE A 997 -2.38 -22.42 -20.45
C ILE A 997 -2.37 -20.92 -20.08
N LYS A 998 -1.24 -20.42 -19.56
CA LYS A 998 -1.03 -19.00 -19.23
C LYS A 998 -0.09 -18.36 -20.25
N GLY A 999 -0.43 -17.15 -20.70
CA GLY A 999 0.50 -16.31 -21.46
C GLY A 999 1.57 -15.69 -20.55
N ALA A 1000 2.66 -15.21 -21.14
CA ALA A 1000 3.72 -14.46 -20.46
C ALA A 1000 3.27 -13.05 -20.03
N SER A 1001 2.12 -12.57 -20.56
CA SER A 1001 1.54 -11.26 -20.23
C SER A 1001 0.01 -11.30 -20.04
N PRO A 1002 -0.60 -10.28 -19.40
CA PRO A 1002 -2.07 -10.15 -19.33
C PRO A 1002 -2.73 -10.05 -20.71
N LEU A 1003 -2.08 -9.38 -21.66
CA LEU A 1003 -2.58 -9.24 -23.04
C LEU A 1003 -2.62 -10.60 -23.76
N GLU A 1004 -1.56 -11.39 -23.63
CA GLU A 1004 -1.49 -12.73 -24.21
C GLU A 1004 -2.51 -13.68 -23.59
N SER A 1005 -2.71 -13.58 -22.26
CA SER A 1005 -3.75 -14.33 -21.56
C SER A 1005 -5.17 -13.96 -22.04
N LEU A 1006 -5.44 -12.68 -22.32
CA LEU A 1006 -6.70 -12.23 -22.92
C LEU A 1006 -6.87 -12.76 -24.35
N GLU A 1007 -5.79 -12.82 -25.15
CA GLU A 1007 -5.85 -13.33 -26.52
C GLU A 1007 -6.20 -14.83 -26.58
N ILE A 1008 -5.59 -15.64 -25.72
CA ILE A 1008 -5.90 -17.07 -25.59
C ILE A 1008 -7.38 -17.27 -25.24
N ASN A 1009 -7.88 -16.52 -24.25
CA ASN A 1009 -9.29 -16.57 -23.84
C ASN A 1009 -10.24 -16.19 -24.99
N SER A 1010 -9.86 -15.18 -25.79
CA SER A 1010 -10.62 -14.76 -26.97
C SER A 1010 -10.73 -15.87 -28.02
N LYS A 1011 -9.61 -16.54 -28.35
CA LYS A 1011 -9.59 -17.67 -29.31
C LYS A 1011 -10.49 -18.82 -28.85
N VAL A 1012 -10.38 -19.22 -27.58
CA VAL A 1012 -11.21 -20.29 -27.00
C VAL A 1012 -12.70 -19.93 -27.02
N SER A 1013 -13.05 -18.70 -26.61
CA SER A 1013 -14.44 -18.23 -26.64
C SER A 1013 -15.01 -18.25 -28.06
N SER A 1014 -14.22 -17.79 -29.04
CA SER A 1014 -14.64 -17.80 -30.46
C SER A 1014 -14.93 -19.21 -30.98
N ALA A 1015 -14.14 -20.21 -30.60
CA ALA A 1015 -14.38 -21.58 -30.99
C ALA A 1015 -15.66 -22.17 -30.36
N LEU A 1016 -15.94 -21.86 -29.09
CA LEU A 1016 -17.21 -22.27 -28.45
C LEU A 1016 -18.42 -21.62 -29.13
N VAL A 1017 -18.28 -20.35 -29.54
CA VAL A 1017 -19.29 -19.67 -30.36
C VAL A 1017 -19.52 -20.40 -31.67
N ASP A 1018 -18.46 -20.73 -32.39
CA ASP A 1018 -18.55 -21.44 -33.69
C ASP A 1018 -19.23 -22.81 -33.54
N ILE A 1019 -18.92 -23.55 -32.46
CA ILE A 1019 -19.56 -24.84 -32.16
C ILE A 1019 -21.07 -24.64 -31.96
N VAL A 1020 -21.46 -23.74 -31.05
CA VAL A 1020 -22.88 -23.54 -30.73
C VAL A 1020 -23.65 -22.96 -31.92
N ARG A 1021 -23.03 -22.04 -32.67
CA ARG A 1021 -23.58 -21.48 -33.92
C ARG A 1021 -23.72 -22.52 -35.03
N SER A 1022 -23.00 -23.63 -34.97
CA SER A 1022 -23.08 -24.68 -36.01
C SER A 1022 -24.05 -25.80 -35.65
N ILE A 1023 -24.44 -25.95 -34.37
CA ILE A 1023 -25.46 -26.92 -33.93
C ILE A 1023 -26.81 -26.57 -34.58
N THR A 1024 -27.37 -27.46 -35.39
CA THR A 1024 -28.64 -27.22 -36.11
C THR A 1024 -29.87 -27.63 -35.29
N THR A 1025 -29.70 -28.53 -34.34
CA THR A 1025 -30.77 -29.06 -33.50
C THR A 1025 -31.17 -28.04 -32.44
N ARG A 1026 -32.44 -27.62 -32.44
CA ARG A 1026 -32.98 -26.69 -31.43
C ARG A 1026 -32.97 -27.32 -30.03
N PRO A 1027 -32.14 -26.83 -29.08
CA PRO A 1027 -32.10 -27.38 -27.73
C PRO A 1027 -33.36 -27.03 -26.94
N ARG A 1028 -33.67 -27.84 -25.94
CA ARG A 1028 -34.80 -27.63 -25.01
C ARG A 1028 -34.57 -26.46 -24.05
N TYR A 1029 -33.33 -26.28 -23.62
CA TYR A 1029 -32.81 -25.14 -22.87
C TYR A 1029 -31.32 -25.04 -23.17
N ILE A 1030 -30.73 -23.88 -22.88
CA ILE A 1030 -29.28 -23.66 -22.97
C ILE A 1030 -28.80 -23.13 -21.63
N LEU A 1031 -27.79 -23.76 -21.04
CA LEU A 1031 -27.11 -23.30 -19.85
C LEU A 1031 -25.68 -22.94 -20.21
N ALA A 1032 -25.33 -21.66 -20.06
CA ALA A 1032 -23.98 -21.18 -20.28
C ALA A 1032 -23.31 -20.83 -18.95
N LYS A 1033 -22.09 -21.34 -18.72
CA LYS A 1033 -21.32 -21.10 -17.50
C LYS A 1033 -20.07 -20.28 -17.77
N GLY A 1034 -19.95 -19.16 -17.04
CA GLY A 1034 -18.84 -18.23 -17.08
C GLY A 1034 -19.23 -16.95 -17.81
N GLY A 1035 -18.93 -15.78 -17.22
CA GLY A 1035 -19.43 -14.48 -17.71
C GLY A 1035 -19.17 -14.24 -19.20
N ILE A 1036 -17.91 -14.33 -19.63
CA ILE A 1036 -17.52 -14.14 -21.05
C ILE A 1036 -18.23 -15.16 -21.95
N THR A 1037 -18.21 -16.44 -21.57
CA THR A 1037 -18.84 -17.53 -22.34
C THR A 1037 -20.34 -17.30 -22.48
N SER A 1038 -21.04 -16.95 -21.40
CA SER A 1038 -22.48 -16.69 -21.42
C SER A 1038 -22.84 -15.46 -22.27
N SER A 1039 -21.96 -14.47 -22.36
CA SER A 1039 -22.19 -13.29 -23.20
C SER A 1039 -22.02 -13.63 -24.67
N ASP A 1040 -20.88 -14.22 -25.01
CA ASP A 1040 -20.51 -14.54 -26.38
C ASP A 1040 -21.48 -15.57 -26.99
N LEU A 1041 -21.95 -16.54 -26.22
CA LEU A 1041 -22.96 -17.48 -26.71
C LEU A 1041 -24.31 -16.81 -26.99
N ALA A 1042 -24.79 -15.92 -26.11
CA ALA A 1042 -26.05 -15.22 -26.34
C ALA A 1042 -25.96 -14.27 -27.54
N THR A 1043 -24.90 -13.46 -27.60
CA THR A 1043 -24.74 -12.38 -28.59
C THR A 1043 -24.23 -12.86 -29.94
N LYS A 1044 -23.26 -13.77 -29.97
CA LYS A 1044 -22.58 -14.20 -31.21
C LYS A 1044 -23.10 -15.55 -31.68
N ALA A 1045 -23.27 -16.54 -30.80
CA ALA A 1045 -23.67 -17.88 -31.24
C ALA A 1045 -25.17 -18.00 -31.54
N LEU A 1046 -25.99 -17.41 -30.66
CA LEU A 1046 -27.44 -17.40 -30.77
C LEU A 1046 -27.98 -16.14 -31.46
N GLU A 1047 -27.11 -15.16 -31.70
CA GLU A 1047 -27.41 -13.92 -32.43
C GLU A 1047 -28.60 -13.16 -31.83
N ALA A 1048 -28.83 -13.31 -30.52
CA ALA A 1048 -29.88 -12.60 -29.83
C ALA A 1048 -29.52 -11.10 -29.83
N LYS A 1049 -30.43 -10.26 -30.30
CA LYS A 1049 -30.35 -8.80 -30.25
C LYS A 1049 -31.01 -8.26 -28.99
N ARG A 1050 -31.99 -9.01 -28.47
CA ARG A 1050 -32.68 -8.78 -27.22
C ARG A 1050 -33.02 -10.08 -26.50
N ALA A 1051 -33.15 -9.99 -25.18
CA ALA A 1051 -33.65 -11.06 -24.35
C ALA A 1051 -34.42 -10.48 -23.17
N GLN A 1052 -35.46 -11.18 -22.72
CA GLN A 1052 -36.21 -10.79 -21.52
C GLN A 1052 -35.76 -11.62 -20.33
N VAL A 1053 -35.40 -10.98 -19.21
CA VAL A 1053 -35.15 -11.68 -17.95
C VAL A 1053 -36.50 -12.07 -17.35
N ILE A 1054 -36.88 -13.33 -17.41
CA ILE A 1054 -38.21 -13.78 -16.93
C ILE A 1054 -38.20 -14.15 -15.44
N GLY A 1055 -37.01 -14.31 -14.85
CA GLY A 1055 -36.82 -14.59 -13.44
C GLY A 1055 -35.49 -15.29 -13.18
N GLN A 1056 -35.48 -16.16 -12.19
CA GLN A 1056 -34.28 -16.88 -11.73
C GLN A 1056 -34.49 -18.38 -11.85
N ALA A 1057 -33.47 -19.12 -12.28
CA ALA A 1057 -33.47 -20.58 -12.21
C ALA A 1057 -33.16 -21.09 -10.79
N LEU A 1058 -32.35 -20.33 -10.06
CA LEU A 1058 -32.11 -20.39 -8.61
C LEU A 1058 -31.75 -18.98 -8.14
N ALA A 1059 -31.86 -18.70 -6.84
CA ALA A 1059 -31.44 -17.42 -6.28
C ALA A 1059 -30.02 -17.02 -6.77
N GLY A 1060 -29.93 -15.89 -7.47
CA GLY A 1060 -28.67 -15.43 -8.07
C GLY A 1060 -28.24 -16.11 -9.38
N VAL A 1061 -29.12 -16.85 -10.06
CA VAL A 1061 -28.90 -17.43 -11.39
C VAL A 1061 -30.01 -16.97 -12.34
N PRO A 1062 -29.77 -15.96 -13.20
CA PRO A 1062 -30.80 -15.38 -14.04
C PRO A 1062 -31.19 -16.30 -15.21
N LEU A 1063 -32.46 -16.19 -15.57
CA LEU A 1063 -33.09 -16.92 -16.65
C LEU A 1063 -33.62 -15.95 -17.70
N TRP A 1064 -33.11 -16.08 -18.92
CA TRP A 1064 -33.49 -15.25 -20.05
C TRP A 1064 -34.37 -16.01 -21.02
N GLN A 1065 -35.29 -15.29 -21.67
CA GLN A 1065 -36.01 -15.75 -22.84
C GLN A 1065 -35.51 -14.97 -24.05
N LEU A 1066 -34.91 -15.67 -25.01
CA LEU A 1066 -34.33 -15.03 -26.19
C LEU A 1066 -35.42 -14.53 -27.14
N GLY A 1067 -35.16 -13.36 -27.74
CA GLY A 1067 -36.09 -12.71 -28.66
C GLY A 1067 -36.36 -13.48 -29.96
N PRO A 1068 -37.39 -13.07 -30.72
CA PRO A 1068 -37.81 -13.70 -31.97
C PRO A 1068 -36.73 -13.70 -33.06
N GLU A 1069 -35.77 -12.78 -32.97
CA GLU A 1069 -34.65 -12.63 -33.91
C GLU A 1069 -33.48 -13.58 -33.68
N SER A 1070 -33.45 -14.26 -32.52
CA SER A 1070 -32.39 -15.21 -32.19
C SER A 1070 -32.49 -16.51 -33.00
N ARG A 1071 -31.39 -17.26 -33.09
CA ARG A 1071 -31.32 -18.55 -33.80
C ARG A 1071 -32.24 -19.62 -33.21
N HIS A 1072 -32.60 -19.49 -31.93
CA HIS A 1072 -33.55 -20.37 -31.23
C HIS A 1072 -34.56 -19.57 -30.41
N PRO A 1073 -35.55 -18.93 -31.06
CA PRO A 1073 -36.50 -18.04 -30.40
C PRO A 1073 -37.23 -18.68 -29.23
N GLY A 1074 -37.33 -17.96 -28.11
CA GLY A 1074 -38.06 -18.41 -26.92
C GLY A 1074 -37.45 -19.60 -26.19
N VAL A 1075 -36.24 -20.07 -26.57
CA VAL A 1075 -35.53 -21.09 -25.79
C VAL A 1075 -35.05 -20.47 -24.48
N PRO A 1076 -35.31 -21.11 -23.32
CA PRO A 1076 -34.79 -20.64 -22.03
C PRO A 1076 -33.26 -20.67 -22.02
N TYR A 1077 -32.66 -19.53 -21.71
CA TYR A 1077 -31.21 -19.32 -21.63
C TYR A 1077 -30.81 -19.03 -20.17
N ILE A 1078 -30.11 -19.98 -19.56
CA ILE A 1078 -29.69 -19.93 -18.15
C ILE A 1078 -28.26 -19.41 -18.10
N VAL A 1079 -28.07 -18.25 -17.47
CA VAL A 1079 -26.75 -17.63 -17.32
C VAL A 1079 -26.17 -18.01 -15.96
N PHE A 1080 -25.25 -18.97 -15.92
CA PHE A 1080 -24.69 -19.48 -14.67
C PHE A 1080 -23.43 -18.69 -14.24
N PRO A 1081 -23.45 -17.99 -13.09
CA PRO A 1081 -22.29 -17.26 -12.59
C PRO A 1081 -21.19 -18.21 -12.10
N GLY A 1082 -19.92 -17.80 -12.21
CA GLY A 1082 -18.77 -18.65 -11.85
C GLY A 1082 -18.68 -19.07 -10.37
N LYS A 1083 -19.41 -18.43 -9.45
CA LYS A 1083 -19.07 -18.43 -8.01
C LYS A 1083 -19.82 -19.45 -7.12
N TYR A 1084 -20.81 -20.21 -7.61
CA TYR A 1084 -21.72 -20.99 -6.73
C TYR A 1084 -21.56 -22.53 -6.84
N MET A 1085 -20.90 -23.17 -5.87
CA MET A 1085 -20.53 -24.61 -5.89
C MET A 1085 -21.75 -25.55 -5.81
N ASP A 1086 -22.67 -25.33 -4.86
CA ASP A 1086 -23.80 -26.25 -4.59
C ASP A 1086 -24.99 -26.08 -5.54
N PHE A 1087 -25.01 -25.00 -6.32
CA PHE A 1087 -26.17 -24.58 -7.12
C PHE A 1087 -26.20 -25.23 -8.50
N PHE A 1088 -25.03 -25.58 -9.06
CA PHE A 1088 -24.95 -26.13 -10.42
C PHE A 1088 -25.68 -27.48 -10.52
N LEU A 1089 -25.48 -28.34 -9.52
CA LEU A 1089 -26.20 -29.62 -9.41
C LEU A 1089 -27.70 -29.41 -9.18
N LYS A 1090 -28.10 -28.50 -8.27
CA LYS A 1090 -29.53 -28.22 -8.01
C LYS A 1090 -30.27 -27.70 -9.24
N ILE A 1091 -29.63 -26.86 -10.07
CA ILE A 1091 -30.20 -26.45 -11.37
C ILE A 1091 -30.29 -27.65 -12.30
N CYS A 1092 -29.23 -28.46 -12.35
CA CYS A 1092 -29.29 -29.66 -13.17
C CYS A 1092 -30.42 -30.59 -12.69
N ASP A 1093 -30.59 -30.84 -11.39
CA ASP A 1093 -31.66 -31.69 -10.87
C ASP A 1093 -33.07 -31.13 -11.18
N ASN A 1094 -33.27 -29.80 -11.04
CA ASN A 1094 -34.54 -29.14 -11.34
C ASN A 1094 -34.91 -29.17 -12.84
N TYR A 1095 -33.93 -29.17 -13.75
CA TYR A 1095 -34.15 -29.03 -15.20
C TYR A 1095 -33.88 -30.32 -16.01
N PHE A 1096 -33.02 -31.21 -15.52
CA PHE A 1096 -32.76 -32.57 -16.04
C PHE A 1096 -33.73 -33.60 -15.42
N CYS A 1097 -34.33 -33.28 -14.27
CA CYS A 1097 -35.49 -33.92 -13.67
C CYS A 1097 -35.26 -35.39 -13.25
N PHE A 1098 -34.55 -35.55 -12.12
CA PHE A 1098 -34.64 -36.73 -11.26
C PHE A 1098 -35.82 -36.56 -10.30
N GLN A 1099 -36.89 -37.33 -10.50
CA GLN A 1099 -38.07 -37.26 -9.65
C GLN A 1099 -38.01 -38.16 -8.41
N ASN A 1100 -36.83 -38.63 -7.98
CA ASN A 1100 -36.70 -39.58 -6.87
C ASN A 1100 -35.44 -39.37 -6.01
N LEU A 1101 -35.19 -38.15 -5.49
CA LEU A 1101 -34.20 -38.01 -4.41
C LEU A 1101 -34.39 -36.79 -3.50
N PHE A 1102 -35.60 -36.54 -3.00
CA PHE A 1102 -35.81 -35.62 -1.86
C PHE A 1102 -36.98 -36.10 -0.99
N PHE A 1103 -36.84 -37.31 -0.43
CA PHE A 1103 -37.30 -37.58 0.94
C PHE A 1103 -36.01 -37.68 1.76
N TYR A 1104 -35.88 -36.83 2.79
CA TYR A 1104 -34.68 -36.57 3.62
C TYR A 1104 -33.65 -35.59 3.05
N LEU A 1105 -33.96 -34.30 3.19
CA LEU A 1105 -33.03 -33.25 3.63
C LEU A 1105 -33.84 -32.10 4.24
#